data_AF-A0A078B177-F1
#
_entry.id   AF-A0A078B177-F1
#
_cell.length_a   1.000
_cell.length_b   1.000
_cell.length_c   1.000
_cell.angle_alpha   90.00
_cell.angle_beta   90.00
_cell.angle_gamma   90.00
#
_symmetry.space_group_name_H-M   'P 1'
#
loop_
_entity.id
_entity.type
_entity.pdbx_description
1 polymer ?
#
loop_
_entity_poly.entity_id
_entity_poly.type
_entity_poly.pdbx_seq_one_letter_code
_entity_poly.pdbx_strand_id
1 'polypeptide(L)'
;MSADPANQDVEEPQMDLEAIQDNAQINREIDALGFDPERFEDIEREFKQFLEEIIGNQNLEKFKNEYQKIHKTLKTSYEGEKKLIKKCKELNNQIFEKASNVRAAIRMASNEVEKINALKTKVNKAYEEVENQKEKEDKQRQKIATLKGEIANLKRLSQQETDLEEDTKLRQLRKVYDELQKQREDQDEKLDQVKQHNKDLMDRRKTSEIEILKSHDEIEKLNKMILESKEKKNDKDEQKKDLQKEIDSLNKDTEEKKKILTEKEYQLRGMREENKRAKDELDQLESKLQQSKENIRKKEIEKEDCEKIFSENNQNKQMIQSQTASKFEQQQVIQAELSEMESKNRKLEKQLNILIKKNAELRSEKDGNESKKDNLKVELQLLSREYDKLKKSVDEDKKEIEQKMRERDLLNKDVVLAEEKERDKGSNIQTLENELKKLQNKIQGYKAEAQKLQKLIYQLEKDKQKYGIEASQANAKYYQCLEQVKLKNNLITKLQKKNIEAEGRLKQQQNLYEAVRSDRNLYSKNLLEAQEEIAELKMKFRRMTQQISQLKEEINSKDLNIHSETLNKQRYAGENAKLESDIERITRHIESSEEMIKTQENDIARLKYVISEAEAEKQKQRKDYEMVINERDILGTQLIKRNEELALLYEKIKIQKSTLKKGEIYYQERVEDISNIQKQISELKRELIVSQNETACIPDLRREIYLLQKELLEQQQKAKFLMDELEKPLNVHRWRKLECTDPETYEMIQKIQSLQKRLIAKTEEVSEKDVLIQEKEKLYIELKNILAKQSGPEVAEKLQIYQQNLKERSKQLKDMVAELKNYQSQVNAYRFEIERLDKQINEIKHMWFNQRREGKLGVIKEEEEMGMQEMDGVM
;
A
#
# COMPACT_ATOMS: atom_id res chain seq x y z
N MET A 1 -45.14 -70.74 -1.47
CA MET A 1 -46.07 -70.77 -2.61
C MET A 1 -45.69 -69.58 -3.48
N SER A 2 -44.79 -69.72 -4.47
CA SER A 2 -44.67 -70.74 -5.51
C SER A 2 -45.62 -70.48 -6.68
N ALA A 3 -45.24 -69.50 -7.50
CA ALA A 3 -45.67 -69.28 -8.87
C ALA A 3 -44.61 -68.36 -9.50
N ASP A 4 -43.77 -68.88 -10.40
CA ASP A 4 -42.65 -68.13 -10.98
C ASP A 4 -43.13 -67.20 -12.13
N PRO A 5 -42.68 -65.94 -12.19
CA PRO A 5 -42.93 -65.04 -13.31
C PRO A 5 -41.94 -65.35 -14.45
N ALA A 6 -42.06 -66.54 -15.06
CA ALA A 6 -41.09 -67.08 -16.01
C ALA A 6 -41.73 -67.73 -17.24
N ASN A 7 -42.68 -67.05 -17.89
CA ASN A 7 -43.08 -67.30 -19.28
C ASN A 7 -43.94 -66.13 -19.81
N GLN A 8 -43.35 -65.24 -20.62
CA GLN A 8 -44.08 -64.38 -21.56
C GLN A 8 -43.18 -63.82 -22.68
N ASP A 9 -41.89 -63.59 -22.43
CA ASP A 9 -40.88 -63.09 -23.40
C ASP A 9 -40.48 -64.08 -24.52
N VAL A 10 -41.36 -65.01 -24.94
CA VAL A 10 -41.00 -66.15 -25.82
C VAL A 10 -41.91 -66.30 -27.05
N GLU A 11 -43.16 -65.85 -27.03
CA GLU A 11 -44.10 -66.07 -28.15
C GLU A 11 -43.95 -65.05 -29.30
N GLU A 12 -43.47 -63.83 -29.04
CA GLU A 12 -43.41 -62.76 -30.05
C GLU A 12 -42.56 -63.04 -31.32
N PRO A 13 -41.39 -63.72 -31.24
CA PRO A 13 -40.63 -64.08 -32.44
C PRO A 13 -41.35 -65.07 -33.37
N GLN A 14 -42.38 -65.77 -32.90
CA GLN A 14 -43.06 -66.83 -33.65
C GLN A 14 -44.09 -66.27 -34.65
N MET A 15 -44.89 -65.26 -34.27
CA MET A 15 -45.91 -64.67 -35.16
C MET A 15 -45.33 -64.04 -36.44
N ASP A 16 -44.13 -63.44 -36.38
CA ASP A 16 -43.47 -62.93 -37.58
C ASP A 16 -42.92 -64.07 -38.46
N LEU A 17 -42.47 -65.18 -37.87
CA LEU A 17 -42.08 -66.38 -38.63
C LEU A 17 -43.28 -67.05 -39.30
N GLU A 18 -44.40 -67.17 -38.59
CA GLU A 18 -45.65 -67.71 -39.14
C GLU A 18 -46.15 -66.85 -40.30
N ALA A 19 -46.20 -65.53 -40.15
CA ALA A 19 -46.63 -64.66 -41.24
C ALA A 19 -45.68 -64.65 -42.46
N ILE A 20 -44.38 -64.88 -42.26
CA ILE A 20 -43.43 -65.09 -43.36
C ILE A 20 -43.71 -66.44 -44.04
N GLN A 21 -44.09 -67.47 -43.29
CA GLN A 21 -44.51 -68.77 -43.82
C GLN A 21 -45.86 -68.69 -44.55
N ASP A 22 -46.85 -67.96 -44.03
CA ASP A 22 -48.13 -67.67 -44.69
C ASP A 22 -47.91 -66.93 -46.01
N ASN A 23 -47.09 -65.88 -46.04
CA ASN A 23 -46.76 -65.20 -47.29
C ASN A 23 -46.03 -66.14 -48.28
N ALA A 24 -45.14 -67.00 -47.79
CA ALA A 24 -44.51 -68.02 -48.62
C ALA A 24 -45.50 -69.11 -49.09
N GLN A 25 -46.57 -69.39 -48.36
CA GLN A 25 -47.61 -70.35 -48.72
C GLN A 25 -48.63 -69.76 -49.70
N ILE A 26 -49.14 -68.56 -49.44
CA ILE A 26 -49.99 -67.80 -50.37
C ILE A 26 -49.25 -67.57 -51.70
N ASN A 27 -47.94 -67.27 -51.68
CA ASN A 27 -47.15 -67.17 -52.91
C ASN A 27 -46.97 -68.51 -53.65
N ARG A 28 -47.07 -69.67 -52.98
CA ARG A 28 -47.11 -71.01 -53.62
C ARG A 28 -48.50 -71.33 -54.16
N GLU A 29 -49.56 -70.91 -53.48
CA GLU A 29 -50.94 -71.03 -53.97
C GLU A 29 -51.15 -70.15 -55.23
N ILE A 30 -50.55 -68.95 -55.26
CA ILE A 30 -50.50 -68.07 -56.45
C ILE A 30 -49.66 -68.69 -57.58
N ASP A 31 -48.63 -69.50 -57.31
CA ASP A 31 -47.96 -70.31 -58.34
C ASP A 31 -48.84 -71.47 -58.83
N ALA A 32 -49.53 -72.17 -57.92
CA ALA A 32 -50.39 -73.31 -58.24
C ALA A 32 -51.68 -72.95 -59.00
N LEU A 33 -52.09 -71.68 -58.95
CA LEU A 33 -53.13 -71.10 -59.79
C LEU A 33 -52.65 -70.81 -61.24
N GLY A 34 -51.36 -70.96 -61.52
CA GLY A 34 -50.78 -70.72 -62.84
C GLY A 34 -50.60 -71.98 -63.67
N PHE A 35 -50.67 -71.82 -64.99
CA PHE A 35 -50.40 -72.88 -65.95
C PHE A 35 -48.98 -73.43 -65.77
N ASP A 36 -48.91 -74.75 -65.60
CA ASP A 36 -47.72 -75.52 -65.24
C ASP A 36 -46.55 -75.26 -66.22
N PRO A 37 -45.41 -74.71 -65.75
CA PRO A 37 -44.25 -74.42 -66.60
C PRO A 37 -43.65 -75.66 -67.26
N GLU A 38 -43.64 -76.83 -66.60
CA GLU A 38 -43.08 -78.04 -67.18
C GLU A 38 -43.98 -78.53 -68.33
N ARG A 39 -45.30 -78.50 -68.14
CA ARG A 39 -46.26 -78.81 -69.22
C ARG A 39 -46.20 -77.81 -70.37
N PHE A 40 -45.98 -76.52 -70.11
CA PHE A 40 -45.80 -75.55 -71.19
C PHE A 40 -44.48 -75.77 -71.95
N GLU A 41 -43.40 -76.13 -71.26
CA GLU A 41 -42.14 -76.50 -71.93
C GLU A 41 -42.25 -77.82 -72.70
N ASP A 42 -42.98 -78.81 -72.20
CA ASP A 42 -43.26 -80.05 -72.92
C ASP A 42 -44.17 -79.78 -74.14
N ILE A 43 -45.18 -78.92 -74.04
CA ILE A 43 -45.97 -78.47 -75.20
C ILE A 43 -45.10 -77.68 -76.20
N GLU A 44 -44.16 -76.84 -75.76
CA GLU A 44 -43.18 -76.22 -76.67
C GLU A 44 -42.25 -77.26 -77.31
N ARG A 45 -41.98 -78.38 -76.64
CA ARG A 45 -41.07 -79.45 -77.09
C ARG A 45 -41.76 -80.39 -78.08
N GLU A 46 -42.98 -80.82 -77.79
CA GLU A 46 -43.88 -81.50 -78.73
C GLU A 46 -44.15 -80.62 -79.96
N PHE A 47 -44.41 -79.31 -79.78
CA PHE A 47 -44.60 -78.37 -80.89
C PHE A 47 -43.35 -78.25 -81.77
N LYS A 48 -42.14 -78.23 -81.19
CA LYS A 48 -40.88 -78.23 -81.95
C LYS A 48 -40.65 -79.56 -82.68
N GLN A 49 -40.88 -80.69 -82.01
CA GLN A 49 -40.77 -82.02 -82.61
C GLN A 49 -41.78 -82.21 -83.76
N PHE A 50 -43.04 -81.81 -83.58
CA PHE A 50 -44.06 -81.83 -84.63
C PHE A 50 -43.72 -80.89 -85.80
N LEU A 51 -43.10 -79.74 -85.52
CA LEU A 51 -42.59 -78.84 -86.56
C LEU A 51 -41.37 -79.41 -87.30
N GLU A 52 -40.56 -80.26 -86.67
CA GLU A 52 -39.42 -80.96 -87.25
C GLU A 52 -39.85 -82.20 -88.07
N GLU A 53 -40.79 -83.01 -87.56
CA GLU A 53 -41.35 -84.19 -88.25
C GLU A 53 -42.12 -83.82 -89.53
N ILE A 54 -42.67 -82.61 -89.62
CA ILE A 54 -43.38 -82.10 -90.80
C ILE A 54 -42.42 -81.50 -91.86
N ILE A 55 -41.09 -81.44 -91.60
CA ILE A 55 -40.08 -80.97 -92.57
C ILE A 55 -39.88 -82.02 -93.68
N GLY A 56 -40.79 -82.02 -94.66
CA GLY A 56 -40.68 -82.82 -95.88
C GLY A 56 -42.00 -83.11 -96.61
N ASN A 57 -43.16 -82.83 -96.00
CA ASN A 57 -44.45 -83.36 -96.48
C ASN A 57 -45.49 -82.26 -96.81
N GLN A 58 -45.59 -81.88 -98.09
CA GLN A 58 -46.33 -80.69 -98.55
C GLN A 58 -47.83 -80.67 -98.21
N ASN A 59 -48.48 -81.83 -98.06
CA ASN A 59 -49.92 -81.91 -97.77
C ASN A 59 -50.30 -81.45 -96.35
N LEU A 60 -49.33 -81.29 -95.44
CA LEU A 60 -49.57 -80.90 -94.04
C LEU A 60 -49.37 -79.40 -93.75
N GLU A 61 -48.95 -78.61 -94.74
CA GLU A 61 -48.52 -77.21 -94.50
C GLU A 61 -49.66 -76.26 -94.07
N LYS A 62 -50.91 -76.53 -94.46
CA LYS A 62 -52.07 -75.79 -93.93
C LYS A 62 -52.31 -76.10 -92.44
N PHE A 63 -52.10 -77.35 -92.03
CA PHE A 63 -52.25 -77.80 -90.65
C PHE A 63 -51.16 -77.19 -89.75
N LYS A 64 -49.91 -77.20 -90.25
CA LYS A 64 -48.76 -76.50 -89.66
C LYS A 64 -49.07 -75.02 -89.36
N ASN A 65 -49.65 -74.29 -90.32
CA ASN A 65 -49.95 -72.87 -90.14
C ASN A 65 -51.05 -72.59 -89.09
N GLU A 66 -52.12 -73.37 -89.03
CA GLU A 66 -53.13 -73.21 -87.96
C GLU A 66 -52.61 -73.66 -86.59
N TYR A 67 -51.83 -74.74 -86.53
CA TYR A 67 -51.18 -75.20 -85.29
C TYR A 67 -50.18 -74.16 -84.76
N GLN A 68 -49.42 -73.50 -85.65
CA GLN A 68 -48.57 -72.35 -85.30
C GLN A 68 -49.37 -71.15 -84.77
N LYS A 69 -50.56 -70.85 -85.29
CA LYS A 69 -51.44 -69.81 -84.72
C LYS A 69 -51.93 -70.21 -83.33
N ILE A 70 -52.40 -71.44 -83.14
CA ILE A 70 -52.90 -71.94 -81.86
C ILE A 70 -51.78 -71.87 -80.80
N HIS A 71 -50.59 -72.39 -81.12
CA HIS A 71 -49.42 -72.28 -80.25
C HIS A 71 -49.03 -70.82 -79.96
N LYS A 72 -49.10 -69.91 -80.95
CA LYS A 72 -48.81 -68.49 -80.73
C LYS A 72 -49.84 -67.84 -79.79
N THR A 73 -51.12 -68.15 -79.93
CA THR A 73 -52.18 -67.66 -79.03
C THR A 73 -52.02 -68.24 -77.62
N LEU A 74 -51.76 -69.56 -77.52
CA LEU A 74 -51.48 -70.24 -76.25
C LEU A 74 -50.26 -69.63 -75.54
N LYS A 75 -49.16 -69.39 -76.27
CA LYS A 75 -47.96 -68.72 -75.74
C LYS A 75 -48.23 -67.28 -75.32
N THR A 76 -49.04 -66.53 -76.08
CA THR A 76 -49.42 -65.15 -75.69
C THR A 76 -50.29 -65.16 -74.43
N SER A 77 -51.16 -66.17 -74.27
CA SER A 77 -51.96 -66.39 -73.06
C SER A 77 -51.06 -66.74 -71.87
N TYR A 78 -50.18 -67.74 -72.02
CA TYR A 78 -49.22 -68.17 -71.00
C TYR A 78 -48.30 -67.02 -70.57
N GLU A 79 -47.81 -66.19 -71.50
CA GLU A 79 -47.03 -65.00 -71.17
C GLU A 79 -47.86 -63.90 -70.48
N GLY A 80 -49.15 -63.77 -70.80
CA GLY A 80 -50.08 -62.86 -70.11
C GLY A 80 -50.40 -63.32 -68.69
N GLU A 81 -50.64 -64.62 -68.53
CA GLU A 81 -50.90 -65.30 -67.26
C GLU A 81 -49.67 -65.25 -66.35
N LYS A 82 -48.47 -65.56 -66.87
CA LYS A 82 -47.19 -65.41 -66.17
C LYS A 82 -46.91 -63.96 -65.73
N LYS A 83 -47.37 -62.96 -66.50
CA LYS A 83 -47.34 -61.55 -66.10
C LYS A 83 -48.40 -61.24 -65.02
N LEU A 84 -49.58 -61.85 -65.08
CA LEU A 84 -50.61 -61.74 -64.05
C LEU A 84 -50.14 -62.34 -62.72
N ILE A 85 -49.66 -63.58 -62.71
CA ILE A 85 -49.09 -64.28 -61.54
C ILE A 85 -47.96 -63.44 -60.93
N LYS A 86 -47.02 -62.95 -61.76
CA LYS A 86 -45.94 -62.07 -61.29
C LYS A 86 -46.49 -60.78 -60.65
N LYS A 87 -47.54 -60.18 -61.21
CA LYS A 87 -48.19 -58.98 -60.66
C LYS A 87 -49.03 -59.26 -59.42
N CYS A 88 -49.65 -60.44 -59.31
CA CYS A 88 -50.32 -60.93 -58.11
C CYS A 88 -49.31 -61.17 -56.98
N LYS A 89 -48.13 -61.72 -57.28
CA LYS A 89 -47.01 -61.82 -56.33
C LYS A 89 -46.44 -60.46 -55.94
N GLU A 90 -46.27 -59.53 -56.88
CA GLU A 90 -45.85 -58.16 -56.58
C GLU A 90 -46.86 -57.43 -55.69
N LEU A 91 -48.16 -57.59 -55.96
CA LEU A 91 -49.24 -57.04 -55.12
C LEU A 91 -49.33 -57.75 -53.77
N ASN A 92 -49.20 -59.08 -53.71
CA ASN A 92 -49.19 -59.84 -52.44
C ASN A 92 -47.98 -59.47 -51.58
N ASN A 93 -46.80 -59.33 -52.18
CA ASN A 93 -45.60 -58.84 -51.48
C ASN A 93 -45.72 -57.37 -51.07
N GLN A 94 -46.36 -56.50 -51.86
CA GLN A 94 -46.68 -55.13 -51.43
C GLN A 94 -47.71 -55.10 -50.30
N ILE A 95 -48.73 -55.97 -50.32
CA ILE A 95 -49.69 -56.13 -49.23
C ILE A 95 -48.98 -56.66 -47.98
N PHE A 96 -48.05 -57.61 -48.12
CA PHE A 96 -47.22 -58.09 -47.03
C PHE A 96 -46.27 -57.01 -46.49
N GLU A 97 -45.60 -56.23 -47.35
CA GLU A 97 -44.80 -55.09 -46.93
C GLU A 97 -45.66 -54.04 -46.21
N LYS A 98 -46.86 -53.71 -46.71
CA LYS A 98 -47.75 -52.75 -46.04
C LYS A 98 -48.32 -53.32 -44.75
N ALA A 99 -48.69 -54.59 -44.69
CA ALA A 99 -49.12 -55.27 -43.46
C ALA A 99 -47.97 -55.36 -42.44
N SER A 100 -46.75 -55.65 -42.87
CA SER A 100 -45.54 -55.66 -42.04
C SER A 100 -45.22 -54.25 -41.52
N ASN A 101 -45.29 -53.22 -42.37
CA ASN A 101 -45.16 -51.83 -41.93
C ASN A 101 -46.29 -51.39 -40.99
N VAL A 102 -47.53 -51.85 -41.19
CA VAL A 102 -48.66 -51.63 -40.26
C VAL A 102 -48.43 -52.37 -38.95
N ARG A 103 -47.90 -53.61 -38.95
CA ARG A 103 -47.49 -54.32 -37.72
C ARG A 103 -46.26 -53.73 -37.06
N ALA A 104 -45.37 -53.09 -37.80
CA ALA A 104 -44.24 -52.33 -37.27
C ALA A 104 -44.71 -51.01 -36.65
N ALA A 105 -45.68 -50.33 -37.27
CA ALA A 105 -46.35 -49.17 -36.69
C ALA A 105 -47.21 -49.53 -35.47
N ILE A 106 -47.90 -50.68 -35.50
CA ILE A 106 -48.62 -51.23 -34.33
C ILE A 106 -47.64 -51.68 -33.26
N ARG A 107 -46.44 -52.20 -33.59
CA ARG A 107 -45.38 -52.45 -32.60
C ARG A 107 -44.75 -51.17 -32.07
N MET A 108 -44.59 -50.13 -32.87
CA MET A 108 -44.18 -48.81 -32.36
C MET A 108 -45.26 -48.25 -31.43
N ALA A 109 -46.53 -48.32 -31.82
CA ALA A 109 -47.66 -47.94 -30.97
C ALA A 109 -47.81 -48.86 -29.74
N SER A 110 -47.47 -50.14 -29.82
CA SER A 110 -47.46 -51.08 -28.70
C SER A 110 -46.33 -50.75 -27.74
N ASN A 111 -45.11 -50.54 -28.25
CA ASN A 111 -43.96 -50.13 -27.46
C ASN A 111 -44.11 -48.70 -26.91
N GLU A 112 -44.94 -47.85 -27.55
CA GLU A 112 -45.38 -46.56 -27.01
C GLU A 112 -46.49 -46.73 -25.98
N VAL A 113 -47.44 -47.65 -26.15
CA VAL A 113 -48.43 -48.03 -25.14
C VAL A 113 -47.76 -48.70 -23.94
N GLU A 114 -46.69 -49.46 -24.13
CA GLU A 114 -45.84 -50.03 -23.08
C GLU A 114 -44.95 -48.98 -22.44
N LYS A 115 -44.39 -48.02 -23.19
CA LYS A 115 -43.74 -46.85 -22.57
C LYS A 115 -44.75 -46.00 -21.81
N ILE A 116 -45.98 -45.86 -22.30
CA ILE A 116 -47.10 -45.19 -21.62
C ILE A 116 -47.59 -46.03 -20.44
N ASN A 117 -47.49 -47.35 -20.45
CA ASN A 117 -47.83 -48.24 -19.34
C ASN A 117 -46.68 -48.38 -18.33
N ALA A 118 -45.43 -48.22 -18.75
CA ALA A 118 -44.24 -48.08 -17.92
C ALA A 118 -44.17 -46.68 -17.29
N LEU A 119 -44.64 -45.65 -18.01
CA LEU A 119 -44.85 -44.30 -17.48
C LEU A 119 -46.10 -44.27 -16.60
N LYS A 120 -47.20 -44.96 -16.92
CA LYS A 120 -48.36 -45.13 -16.02
C LYS A 120 -48.06 -46.05 -14.85
N THR A 121 -47.12 -46.98 -14.90
CA THR A 121 -46.69 -47.73 -13.70
C THR A 121 -45.60 -47.01 -12.93
N LYS A 122 -44.84 -46.07 -13.54
CA LYS A 122 -44.03 -45.10 -12.79
C LYS A 122 -44.88 -43.98 -12.19
N VAL A 123 -45.94 -43.55 -12.86
CA VAL A 123 -46.93 -42.58 -12.37
C VAL A 123 -47.89 -43.24 -11.39
N ASN A 124 -48.26 -44.51 -11.57
CA ASN A 124 -48.97 -45.28 -10.56
C ASN A 124 -48.04 -45.70 -9.42
N LYS A 125 -46.72 -45.86 -9.61
CA LYS A 125 -45.77 -45.95 -8.49
C LYS A 125 -45.57 -44.62 -7.79
N ALA A 126 -45.60 -43.49 -8.51
CA ALA A 126 -45.62 -42.16 -7.90
C ALA A 126 -46.96 -41.88 -7.20
N TYR A 127 -48.08 -42.38 -7.72
CA TYR A 127 -49.38 -42.34 -7.05
C TYR A 127 -49.45 -43.36 -5.93
N GLU A 128 -48.83 -44.55 -5.99
CA GLU A 128 -48.67 -45.50 -4.89
C GLU A 128 -47.66 -44.97 -3.87
N GLU A 129 -46.69 -44.13 -4.24
CA GLU A 129 -45.80 -43.46 -3.30
C GLU A 129 -46.52 -42.29 -2.64
N VAL A 130 -47.30 -41.51 -3.39
CA VAL A 130 -48.24 -40.48 -2.90
C VAL A 130 -49.42 -41.09 -2.14
N GLU A 131 -49.78 -42.35 -2.38
CA GLU A 131 -50.85 -43.10 -1.71
C GLU A 131 -50.28 -43.95 -0.57
N ASN A 132 -48.99 -44.31 -0.58
CA ASN A 132 -48.23 -44.71 0.60
C ASN A 132 -47.89 -43.50 1.47
N GLN A 133 -47.82 -42.30 0.91
CA GLN A 133 -47.61 -41.04 1.64
C GLN A 133 -48.94 -40.47 2.11
N LYS A 134 -50.06 -40.66 1.40
CA LYS A 134 -51.41 -40.49 1.93
C LYS A 134 -51.81 -41.62 2.86
N GLU A 135 -51.34 -42.85 2.71
CA GLU A 135 -51.49 -43.89 3.73
C GLU A 135 -50.55 -43.62 4.90
N LYS A 136 -49.39 -42.99 4.73
CA LYS A 136 -48.60 -42.51 5.88
C LYS A 136 -49.26 -41.28 6.50
N GLU A 137 -49.87 -40.40 5.71
CA GLU A 137 -50.69 -39.29 6.19
C GLU A 137 -51.99 -39.80 6.81
N ASP A 138 -52.54 -40.94 6.38
CA ASP A 138 -53.77 -41.56 6.89
C ASP A 138 -53.49 -42.58 7.98
N LYS A 139 -52.28 -43.13 8.09
CA LYS A 139 -51.75 -43.81 9.27
C LYS A 139 -51.21 -42.79 10.28
N GLN A 140 -50.94 -41.55 9.87
CA GLN A 140 -50.72 -40.38 10.74
C GLN A 140 -52.04 -39.69 11.11
N ARG A 141 -53.06 -39.64 10.25
CA ARG A 141 -54.43 -39.18 10.56
C ARG A 141 -55.19 -40.23 11.34
N GLN A 142 -54.92 -41.53 11.12
CA GLN A 142 -55.34 -42.62 12.00
C GLN A 142 -54.52 -42.60 13.27
N LYS A 143 -53.20 -42.35 13.30
CA LYS A 143 -52.52 -42.09 14.58
C LYS A 143 -53.04 -40.81 15.26
N ILE A 144 -53.49 -39.80 14.52
CA ILE A 144 -54.17 -38.63 15.06
C ILE A 144 -55.64 -38.94 15.39
N ALA A 145 -56.25 -40.00 14.87
CA ALA A 145 -57.61 -40.46 15.18
C ALA A 145 -57.63 -41.52 16.28
N THR A 146 -56.52 -42.24 16.52
CA THR A 146 -56.27 -43.05 17.71
C THR A 146 -55.67 -42.18 18.79
N LEU A 147 -54.88 -41.13 18.52
CA LEU A 147 -54.54 -40.12 19.53
C LEU A 147 -55.75 -39.23 19.85
N LYS A 148 -56.61 -38.85 18.87
CA LYS A 148 -57.93 -38.27 19.18
C LYS A 148 -58.88 -39.29 19.80
N GLY A 149 -58.73 -40.58 19.51
CA GLY A 149 -59.48 -41.71 20.06
C GLY A 149 -59.04 -42.09 21.47
N GLU A 150 -57.78 -41.83 21.82
CA GLU A 150 -57.16 -41.96 23.13
C GLU A 150 -57.44 -40.69 23.93
N ILE A 151 -57.44 -39.50 23.32
CA ILE A 151 -58.05 -38.29 23.89
C ILE A 151 -59.56 -38.50 24.12
N ALA A 152 -60.27 -39.27 23.27
CA ALA A 152 -61.68 -39.62 23.48
C ALA A 152 -61.85 -40.70 24.55
N ASN A 153 -60.99 -41.71 24.60
CA ASN A 153 -61.02 -42.77 25.62
C ASN A 153 -60.54 -42.27 26.99
N LEU A 154 -59.60 -41.32 27.06
CA LEU A 154 -59.22 -40.59 28.27
C LEU A 154 -60.33 -39.61 28.70
N LYS A 155 -61.08 -39.03 27.74
CA LYS A 155 -62.35 -38.33 28.05
C LYS A 155 -63.47 -39.26 28.50
N ARG A 156 -63.47 -40.53 28.12
CA ARG A 156 -64.41 -41.57 28.61
C ARG A 156 -64.00 -42.13 29.98
N LEU A 157 -62.71 -42.33 30.22
CA LEU A 157 -62.17 -42.85 31.49
C LEU A 157 -62.03 -41.78 32.59
N SER A 158 -62.11 -40.49 32.27
CA SER A 158 -62.28 -39.42 33.26
C SER A 158 -63.74 -39.21 33.69
N GLN A 159 -64.70 -39.94 33.12
CA GLN A 159 -66.10 -39.95 33.57
C GLN A 159 -66.84 -41.23 33.13
N GLN A 160 -66.60 -42.32 33.86
CA GLN A 160 -67.73 -43.11 34.36
C GLN A 160 -68.24 -42.38 35.62
N GLU A 161 -69.54 -42.28 35.89
CA GLU A 161 -70.63 -43.15 35.44
C GLU A 161 -71.57 -42.53 34.39
N THR A 162 -71.90 -43.31 33.36
CA THR A 162 -73.00 -43.13 32.38
C THR A 162 -72.93 -41.91 31.44
N ASP A 163 -73.36 -42.00 30.17
CA ASP A 163 -74.42 -42.88 29.64
C ASP A 163 -75.81 -42.29 29.94
N LEU A 164 -75.93 -41.02 30.32
CA LEU A 164 -76.05 -39.90 29.38
C LEU A 164 -74.79 -38.98 29.33
N GLU A 165 -73.79 -39.37 28.53
CA GLU A 165 -72.33 -39.14 28.73
C GLU A 165 -71.72 -37.86 28.13
N GLU A 166 -72.49 -36.97 27.48
CA GLU A 166 -71.89 -35.99 26.55
C GLU A 166 -71.66 -34.56 27.10
N ASP A 167 -72.54 -34.02 27.96
CA ASP A 167 -72.62 -32.56 28.15
C ASP A 167 -71.67 -31.98 29.23
N THR A 168 -71.29 -32.77 30.25
CA THR A 168 -70.24 -32.39 31.21
C THR A 168 -68.89 -32.17 30.53
N LYS A 169 -68.58 -33.05 29.56
CA LYS A 169 -67.38 -32.97 28.73
C LYS A 169 -67.37 -31.66 27.94
N LEU A 170 -68.49 -31.17 27.42
CA LEU A 170 -68.53 -29.93 26.63
C LEU A 170 -68.05 -28.68 27.41
N ARG A 171 -68.39 -28.56 28.70
CA ARG A 171 -67.87 -27.44 29.54
C ARG A 171 -66.38 -27.58 29.86
N GLN A 172 -65.89 -28.80 30.07
CA GLN A 172 -64.45 -29.04 30.26
C GLN A 172 -63.67 -28.93 28.95
N LEU A 173 -64.25 -29.32 27.81
CA LEU A 173 -63.72 -29.08 26.47
C LEU A 173 -63.63 -27.59 26.19
N ARG A 174 -64.61 -26.77 26.59
CA ARG A 174 -64.49 -25.31 26.46
C ARG A 174 -63.32 -24.78 27.29
N LYS A 175 -63.20 -25.15 28.58
CA LYS A 175 -62.01 -24.76 29.36
C LYS A 175 -60.70 -25.23 28.73
N VAL A 176 -60.60 -26.48 28.30
CA VAL A 176 -59.39 -27.03 27.66
C VAL A 176 -59.17 -26.46 26.26
N TYR A 177 -60.21 -25.99 25.56
CA TYR A 177 -60.11 -25.28 24.28
C TYR A 177 -59.67 -23.84 24.49
N ASP A 178 -60.21 -23.15 25.49
CA ASP A 178 -59.81 -21.81 25.91
C ASP A 178 -58.36 -21.86 26.45
N GLU A 179 -57.97 -22.92 27.17
CA GLU A 179 -56.61 -23.20 27.62
C GLU A 179 -55.68 -23.65 26.49
N LEU A 180 -56.15 -24.35 25.46
CA LEU A 180 -55.34 -24.71 24.27
C LEU A 180 -55.20 -23.54 23.30
N GLN A 181 -56.24 -22.72 23.14
CA GLN A 181 -56.18 -21.46 22.43
C GLN A 181 -55.26 -20.51 23.18
N LYS A 182 -55.36 -20.43 24.52
CA LYS A 182 -54.41 -19.66 25.34
C LYS A 182 -53.01 -20.25 25.30
N GLN A 183 -52.81 -21.57 25.26
CA GLN A 183 -51.49 -22.20 25.04
C GLN A 183 -50.95 -21.94 23.64
N ARG A 184 -51.82 -21.75 22.64
CA ARG A 184 -51.43 -21.37 21.29
C ARG A 184 -51.11 -19.89 21.22
N GLU A 185 -51.90 -19.01 21.83
CA GLU A 185 -51.62 -17.59 21.97
C GLU A 185 -50.33 -17.38 22.78
N ASP A 186 -50.13 -18.13 23.87
CA ASP A 186 -48.86 -18.28 24.60
C ASP A 186 -47.70 -18.79 23.73
N GLN A 187 -47.95 -19.65 22.73
CA GLN A 187 -46.91 -20.21 21.85
C GLN A 187 -46.60 -19.27 20.70
N ASP A 188 -47.59 -18.59 20.13
CA ASP A 188 -47.42 -17.55 19.12
C ASP A 188 -46.81 -16.28 19.78
N GLU A 189 -47.16 -15.95 21.03
CA GLU A 189 -46.46 -14.97 21.88
C GLU A 189 -45.04 -15.44 22.21
N LYS A 190 -44.80 -16.71 22.58
CA LYS A 190 -43.41 -17.20 22.77
C LYS A 190 -42.63 -17.20 21.45
N LEU A 191 -43.28 -17.43 20.31
CA LEU A 191 -42.66 -17.36 19.00
C LEU A 191 -42.33 -15.91 18.63
N ASP A 192 -43.20 -14.95 18.94
CA ASP A 192 -42.97 -13.52 18.72
C ASP A 192 -41.99 -12.94 19.74
N GLN A 193 -42.01 -13.37 21.00
CA GLN A 193 -40.96 -13.12 21.99
C GLN A 193 -39.63 -13.73 21.53
N VAL A 194 -39.60 -14.88 20.85
CA VAL A 194 -38.38 -15.46 20.27
C VAL A 194 -37.96 -14.75 18.99
N LYS A 195 -38.87 -14.25 18.15
CA LYS A 195 -38.53 -13.37 17.01
C LYS A 195 -37.98 -12.03 17.50
N GLN A 196 -38.62 -11.44 18.50
CA GLN A 196 -38.21 -10.18 19.12
C GLN A 196 -36.91 -10.37 19.90
N HIS A 197 -36.73 -11.46 20.64
CA HIS A 197 -35.45 -11.79 21.29
C HIS A 197 -34.35 -12.09 20.25
N ASN A 198 -34.64 -12.74 19.12
CA ASN A 198 -33.67 -12.88 18.03
C ASN A 198 -33.36 -11.55 17.35
N LYS A 199 -34.32 -10.62 17.27
CA LYS A 199 -34.11 -9.26 16.78
C LYS A 199 -33.27 -8.45 17.77
N ASP A 200 -33.60 -8.48 19.05
CA ASP A 200 -32.86 -7.88 20.15
C ASP A 200 -31.46 -8.51 20.29
N LEU A 201 -31.29 -9.80 20.00
CA LEU A 201 -29.97 -10.46 19.94
C LEU A 201 -29.20 -10.07 18.68
N MET A 202 -29.85 -9.88 17.53
CA MET A 202 -29.20 -9.33 16.33
C MET A 202 -28.81 -7.86 16.52
N ASP A 203 -29.65 -7.07 17.18
CA ASP A 203 -29.40 -5.65 17.41
C ASP A 203 -28.42 -5.46 18.58
N ARG A 204 -28.45 -6.30 19.63
CA ARG A 204 -27.35 -6.41 20.62
C ARG A 204 -26.06 -6.92 19.99
N ARG A 205 -26.13 -7.88 19.06
CA ARG A 205 -24.95 -8.33 18.32
C ARG A 205 -24.39 -7.20 17.48
N LYS A 206 -25.21 -6.37 16.82
CA LYS A 206 -24.75 -5.14 16.14
C LYS A 206 -24.18 -4.12 17.11
N THR A 207 -24.80 -3.86 18.26
CA THR A 207 -24.22 -2.92 19.24
C THR A 207 -22.91 -3.45 19.79
N SER A 208 -22.79 -4.75 20.05
CA SER A 208 -21.53 -5.36 20.49
C SER A 208 -20.50 -5.54 19.37
N GLU A 209 -20.89 -5.67 18.10
CA GLU A 209 -19.97 -5.56 16.96
C GLU A 209 -19.50 -4.10 16.80
N ILE A 210 -20.35 -3.11 17.06
CA ILE A 210 -20.01 -1.68 17.12
C ILE A 210 -19.16 -1.33 18.35
N GLU A 211 -19.39 -1.97 19.50
CA GLU A 211 -18.56 -1.82 20.72
C GLU A 211 -17.22 -2.52 20.55
N ILE A 212 -17.18 -3.71 19.94
CA ILE A 212 -15.93 -4.38 19.56
C ILE A 212 -15.17 -3.53 18.54
N LEU A 213 -15.84 -2.91 17.56
CA LEU A 213 -15.21 -1.94 16.66
C LEU A 213 -14.68 -0.71 17.41
N LYS A 214 -15.48 -0.08 18.29
CA LYS A 214 -15.02 1.07 19.09
C LYS A 214 -13.84 0.71 20.01
N SER A 215 -13.89 -0.44 20.68
CA SER A 215 -12.80 -0.93 21.51
C SER A 215 -11.61 -1.38 20.67
N HIS A 216 -11.79 -1.81 19.42
CA HIS A 216 -10.71 -2.03 18.48
C HIS A 216 -10.09 -0.71 18.03
N ASP A 217 -10.88 0.31 17.70
CA ASP A 217 -10.43 1.66 17.41
C ASP A 217 -9.72 2.29 18.62
N GLU A 218 -10.17 2.03 19.85
CA GLU A 218 -9.55 2.47 21.10
C GLU A 218 -8.24 1.72 21.37
N ILE A 219 -8.18 0.41 21.09
CA ILE A 219 -6.95 -0.39 21.16
C ILE A 219 -5.97 0.03 20.06
N GLU A 220 -6.43 0.36 18.86
CA GLU A 220 -5.60 0.93 17.79
C GLU A 220 -5.13 2.35 18.16
N LYS A 221 -5.98 3.21 18.73
CA LYS A 221 -5.58 4.53 19.25
C LYS A 221 -4.58 4.40 20.40
N LEU A 222 -4.76 3.46 21.32
CA LEU A 222 -3.80 3.17 22.39
C LEU A 222 -2.48 2.60 21.84
N ASN A 223 -2.53 1.71 20.85
CA ASN A 223 -1.34 1.20 20.18
C ASN A 223 -0.63 2.28 19.34
N LYS A 224 -1.37 3.16 18.67
CA LYS A 224 -0.88 4.34 17.93
C LYS A 224 -0.27 5.35 18.91
N MET A 225 -0.85 5.56 20.09
CA MET A 225 -0.27 6.36 21.18
C MET A 225 0.98 5.70 21.78
N ILE A 226 1.01 4.38 21.96
CA ILE A 226 2.20 3.65 22.44
C ILE A 226 3.31 3.66 21.39
N LEU A 227 2.96 3.61 20.10
CA LEU A 227 3.90 3.73 18.99
C LEU A 227 4.40 5.17 18.88
N GLU A 228 3.54 6.18 18.83
CA GLU A 228 3.90 7.60 18.89
C GLU A 228 4.76 7.90 20.13
N SER A 229 4.50 7.28 21.28
CA SER A 229 5.29 7.45 22.51
C SER A 229 6.68 6.80 22.39
N LYS A 230 6.79 5.63 21.74
CA LYS A 230 8.08 4.99 21.44
C LYS A 230 8.86 5.75 20.36
N GLU A 231 8.21 6.25 19.33
CA GLU A 231 8.81 7.06 18.27
C GLU A 231 9.25 8.42 18.83
N LYS A 232 8.38 9.16 19.52
CA LYS A 232 8.76 10.41 20.23
C LYS A 232 9.79 10.19 21.33
N LYS A 233 9.98 8.96 21.82
CA LYS A 233 11.13 8.61 22.68
C LYS A 233 12.39 8.36 21.86
N ASN A 234 12.32 7.57 20.79
CA ASN A 234 13.45 7.34 19.88
C ASN A 234 13.94 8.64 19.25
N ASP A 235 13.05 9.48 18.73
CA ASP A 235 13.32 10.83 18.22
C ASP A 235 13.98 11.70 19.28
N LYS A 236 13.53 11.62 20.55
CA LYS A 236 14.18 12.35 21.66
C LYS A 236 15.53 11.76 22.04
N ASP A 237 15.73 10.45 21.99
CA ASP A 237 17.02 9.80 22.26
C ASP A 237 18.00 9.98 21.08
N GLU A 238 17.52 10.19 19.85
CA GLU A 238 18.30 10.50 18.66
C GLU A 238 18.63 12.00 18.57
N GLN A 239 17.65 12.88 18.77
CA GLN A 239 17.90 14.32 18.99
C GLN A 239 18.82 14.55 20.19
N LYS A 240 18.71 13.77 21.27
CA LYS A 240 19.64 13.83 22.41
C LYS A 240 21.02 13.30 22.05
N LYS A 241 21.17 12.30 21.17
CA LYS A 241 22.47 11.88 20.64
C LYS A 241 23.07 12.96 19.74
N ASP A 242 22.29 13.63 18.91
CA ASP A 242 22.78 14.66 18.00
C ASP A 242 23.09 15.97 18.71
N LEU A 243 22.25 16.39 19.66
CA LEU A 243 22.57 17.44 20.62
C LEU A 243 23.77 17.05 21.49
N GLN A 244 23.97 15.79 21.85
CA GLN A 244 25.20 15.37 22.55
C GLN A 244 26.43 15.46 21.64
N LYS A 245 26.35 15.05 20.36
CA LYS A 245 27.45 15.25 19.38
C LYS A 245 27.75 16.74 19.16
N GLU A 246 26.72 17.58 19.13
CA GLU A 246 26.83 19.03 18.95
C GLU A 246 27.37 19.70 20.22
N ILE A 247 26.95 19.26 21.41
CA ILE A 247 27.55 19.66 22.69
C ILE A 247 29.00 19.17 22.79
N ASP A 248 29.32 17.97 22.33
CA ASP A 248 30.68 17.42 22.34
C ASP A 248 31.60 18.13 21.31
N SER A 249 31.05 18.55 20.16
CA SER A 249 31.78 19.39 19.20
C SER A 249 31.94 20.81 19.72
N LEU A 250 30.92 21.43 20.32
CA LEU A 250 31.00 22.74 20.99
C LEU A 250 31.90 22.70 22.24
N ASN A 251 32.00 21.57 22.93
CA ASN A 251 32.95 21.36 24.02
C ASN A 251 34.37 21.23 23.49
N LYS A 252 34.61 20.56 22.36
CA LYS A 252 35.91 20.59 21.66
C LYS A 252 36.26 21.98 21.17
N ASP A 253 35.34 22.65 20.48
CA ASP A 253 35.48 24.03 20.01
C ASP A 253 35.76 25.01 21.16
N THR A 254 35.11 24.85 22.30
CA THR A 254 35.37 25.69 23.48
C THR A 254 36.59 25.23 24.27
N GLU A 255 37.03 23.97 24.21
CA GLU A 255 38.34 23.55 24.69
C GLU A 255 39.47 24.08 23.81
N GLU A 256 39.33 24.08 22.49
CA GLU A 256 40.29 24.64 21.55
C GLU A 256 40.30 26.17 21.66
N LYS A 257 39.14 26.82 21.72
CA LYS A 257 39.06 28.26 22.03
C LYS A 257 39.57 28.58 23.43
N LYS A 258 39.45 27.70 24.44
CA LYS A 258 40.10 27.86 25.76
C LYS A 258 41.62 27.65 25.67
N LYS A 259 42.11 26.68 24.91
CA LYS A 259 43.55 26.46 24.67
C LYS A 259 44.15 27.68 23.96
N ILE A 260 43.54 28.13 22.87
CA ILE A 260 43.88 29.38 22.17
C ILE A 260 43.74 30.59 23.10
N LEU A 261 42.73 30.66 23.97
CA LEU A 261 42.62 31.75 24.96
C LEU A 261 43.76 31.68 25.98
N THR A 262 44.13 30.51 26.51
CA THR A 262 45.27 30.37 27.42
C THR A 262 46.60 30.62 26.73
N GLU A 263 46.77 30.28 25.46
CA GLU A 263 47.92 30.66 24.65
C GLU A 263 47.93 32.16 24.36
N LYS A 264 46.77 32.80 24.14
CA LYS A 264 46.65 34.25 23.96
C LYS A 264 46.79 35.01 25.26
N GLU A 265 46.42 34.43 26.40
CA GLU A 265 46.70 34.96 27.74
C GLU A 265 48.16 34.75 28.12
N TYR A 266 48.79 33.65 27.71
CA TYR A 266 50.23 33.42 27.87
C TYR A 266 51.04 34.35 26.96
N GLN A 267 50.61 34.56 25.71
CA GLN A 267 51.17 35.56 24.80
C GLN A 267 50.89 36.99 25.31
N LEU A 268 49.72 37.28 25.88
CA LEU A 268 49.45 38.59 26.51
C LEU A 268 50.21 38.78 27.82
N ARG A 269 50.53 37.71 28.56
CA ARG A 269 51.37 37.75 29.75
C ARG A 269 52.83 37.94 29.38
N GLY A 270 53.32 37.19 28.39
CA GLY A 270 54.61 37.39 27.72
C GLY A 270 54.74 38.81 27.20
N MET A 271 53.83 39.27 26.33
CA MET A 271 53.80 40.64 25.81
C MET A 271 53.59 41.70 26.91
N ARG A 272 53.00 41.39 28.07
CA ARG A 272 52.92 42.29 29.23
C ARG A 272 54.20 42.30 30.07
N GLU A 273 54.88 41.16 30.20
CA GLU A 273 56.19 41.06 30.82
C GLU A 273 57.27 41.65 29.91
N GLU A 274 57.12 41.57 28.59
CA GLU A 274 57.93 42.26 27.59
C GLU A 274 57.56 43.74 27.53
N ASN A 275 56.29 44.17 27.63
CA ASN A 275 55.98 45.59 27.81
C ASN A 275 56.44 46.12 29.17
N LYS A 276 56.51 45.27 30.21
CA LYS A 276 57.04 45.67 31.51
C LYS A 276 58.56 45.73 31.49
N ARG A 277 59.26 44.73 30.94
CA ARG A 277 60.71 44.78 30.69
C ARG A 277 61.05 45.93 29.76
N ALA A 278 60.33 46.13 28.67
CA ALA A 278 60.50 47.26 27.77
C ALA A 278 60.18 48.60 28.44
N LYS A 279 59.35 48.66 29.50
CA LYS A 279 59.18 49.85 30.34
C LYS A 279 60.30 50.02 31.38
N ASP A 280 60.68 48.97 32.09
CA ASP A 280 61.80 48.97 33.03
C ASP A 280 63.13 49.26 32.27
N GLU A 281 63.20 48.86 31.00
CA GLU A 281 64.23 49.21 30.01
C GLU A 281 63.99 50.58 29.38
N LEU A 282 62.76 51.08 29.20
CA LEU A 282 62.49 52.45 28.76
C LEU A 282 62.89 53.45 29.85
N ASP A 283 62.56 53.20 31.11
CA ASP A 283 62.90 54.04 32.25
C ASP A 283 64.42 54.01 32.50
N GLN A 284 65.04 52.83 32.38
CA GLN A 284 66.50 52.72 32.31
C GLN A 284 67.06 53.40 31.06
N LEU A 285 66.39 53.36 29.91
CA LEU A 285 66.81 54.02 28.68
C LEU A 285 66.57 55.53 28.76
N GLU A 286 65.62 56.06 29.53
CA GLU A 286 65.45 57.49 29.75
C GLU A 286 66.54 58.00 30.68
N SER A 287 66.84 57.26 31.76
CA SER A 287 68.02 57.50 32.60
C SER A 287 69.32 57.44 31.80
N LYS A 288 69.51 56.39 31.00
CA LYS A 288 70.64 56.23 30.08
C LYS A 288 70.60 57.22 28.91
N LEU A 289 69.45 57.77 28.51
CA LEU A 289 69.30 58.78 27.44
C LEU A 289 69.53 60.18 27.99
N GLN A 290 69.34 60.40 29.29
CA GLN A 290 69.76 61.62 29.97
C GLN A 290 71.30 61.64 30.05
N GLN A 291 71.91 60.55 30.52
CA GLN A 291 73.37 60.34 30.47
C GLN A 291 73.90 60.27 29.02
N SER A 292 73.13 59.72 28.07
CA SER A 292 73.52 59.64 26.66
C SER A 292 73.24 60.93 25.91
N LYS A 293 72.39 61.86 26.37
CA LYS A 293 72.36 63.23 25.81
C LYS A 293 73.65 63.98 26.17
N GLU A 294 74.23 63.71 27.34
CA GLU A 294 75.58 64.20 27.70
C GLU A 294 76.72 63.49 26.93
N ASN A 295 76.53 62.22 26.53
CA ASN A 295 77.53 61.45 25.77
C ASN A 295 77.34 61.48 24.23
N ILE A 296 76.16 61.83 23.71
CA ILE A 296 75.89 62.07 22.28
C ILE A 296 76.58 63.36 21.86
N ARG A 297 76.59 64.39 22.72
CA ARG A 297 77.49 65.55 22.60
C ARG A 297 78.99 65.19 22.52
N LYS A 298 79.38 63.96 22.86
CA LYS A 298 80.75 63.43 22.71
C LYS A 298 80.88 62.44 21.54
N LYS A 299 79.80 61.75 21.16
CA LYS A 299 79.75 60.72 20.10
C LYS A 299 79.19 61.17 18.75
N GLU A 300 78.62 62.36 18.63
CA GLU A 300 78.37 62.99 17.32
C GLU A 300 79.69 63.19 16.54
N ILE A 301 80.82 63.28 17.25
CA ILE A 301 82.19 63.29 16.72
C ILE A 301 82.62 61.91 16.16
N GLU A 302 82.04 60.80 16.62
CA GLU A 302 82.37 59.44 16.16
C GLU A 302 81.52 58.99 14.96
N LYS A 303 80.48 59.77 14.59
CA LYS A 303 79.46 59.32 13.62
C LYS A 303 79.95 59.33 12.16
N GLU A 304 81.01 60.08 11.85
CA GLU A 304 81.58 60.18 10.50
C GLU A 304 82.22 58.87 9.99
N ASP A 305 82.59 57.94 10.88
CA ASP A 305 83.33 56.74 10.47
C ASP A 305 82.47 55.56 9.97
N CYS A 306 81.17 55.54 10.27
CA CYS A 306 80.33 54.34 10.12
C CYS A 306 79.63 54.17 8.76
N GLU A 307 79.78 55.09 7.80
CA GLU A 307 79.13 54.98 6.47
C GLU A 307 79.74 53.86 5.58
N LYS A 308 80.86 53.24 6.01
CA LYS A 308 81.66 52.30 5.20
C LYS A 308 81.09 50.87 5.07
N ILE A 309 80.08 50.48 5.85
CA ILE A 309 79.59 49.08 5.93
C ILE A 309 78.48 48.77 4.89
N PHE A 310 78.06 49.74 4.08
CA PHE A 310 76.95 49.60 3.12
C PHE A 310 77.25 48.72 1.87
N SER A 311 78.43 48.09 1.77
CA SER A 311 78.99 47.60 0.49
C SER A 311 79.02 46.07 0.28
N GLU A 312 78.95 45.24 1.32
CA GLU A 312 79.33 43.81 1.19
C GLU A 312 78.19 42.84 0.84
N ASN A 313 76.93 43.17 1.16
CA ASN A 313 75.85 42.17 1.22
C ASN A 313 75.18 41.85 -0.15
N ASN A 314 75.92 41.97 -1.26
CA ASN A 314 75.37 42.06 -2.63
C ASN A 314 75.90 41.00 -3.62
N GLN A 315 76.35 39.83 -3.13
CA GLN A 315 77.06 38.83 -3.97
C GLN A 315 76.46 37.41 -4.04
N ASN A 316 75.36 37.08 -3.35
CA ASN A 316 74.74 35.74 -3.45
C ASN A 316 73.51 35.71 -4.37
N LYS A 317 73.75 35.93 -5.67
CA LYS A 317 72.80 35.71 -6.77
C LYS A 317 73.54 35.07 -7.95
N GLN A 318 72.93 34.07 -8.58
CA GLN A 318 73.43 33.26 -9.71
C GLN A 318 74.46 32.16 -9.38
N MET A 319 73.96 30.95 -9.11
CA MET A 319 74.59 29.73 -9.62
C MET A 319 73.52 28.66 -9.88
N ILE A 320 73.43 28.16 -11.13
CA ILE A 320 72.79 26.89 -11.55
C ILE A 320 71.28 26.74 -11.19
N GLN A 321 70.28 26.75 -12.08
CA GLN A 321 70.18 27.03 -13.54
C GLN A 321 71.16 26.36 -14.51
N SER A 322 71.32 25.03 -14.43
CA SER A 322 71.79 24.21 -15.57
C SER A 322 71.65 22.70 -15.37
N GLN A 323 70.45 22.12 -15.58
CA GLN A 323 70.30 20.68 -15.90
C GLN A 323 68.89 20.31 -16.42
N THR A 324 68.58 20.76 -17.63
CA THR A 324 67.53 20.16 -18.48
C THR A 324 68.17 19.58 -19.74
N ALA A 325 67.62 18.45 -20.20
CA ALA A 325 67.84 17.85 -21.51
C ALA A 325 69.32 17.56 -21.94
N SER A 326 69.87 16.44 -21.44
CA SER A 326 70.87 15.69 -22.21
C SER A 326 70.38 14.27 -22.49
N LYS A 327 69.64 14.17 -23.61
CA LYS A 327 69.67 13.12 -24.66
C LYS A 327 69.36 11.66 -24.28
N PHE A 328 68.58 10.92 -25.07
CA PHE A 328 68.56 10.78 -26.54
C PHE A 328 69.76 9.97 -27.08
N GLU A 329 70.03 8.84 -26.41
CA GLU A 329 70.63 7.60 -26.92
C GLU A 329 69.96 6.49 -26.07
N GLN A 330 69.50 5.36 -26.60
CA GLN A 330 69.77 4.75 -27.90
C GLN A 330 68.49 4.64 -28.75
N GLN A 331 68.58 5.05 -30.01
CA GLN A 331 67.52 4.95 -31.00
C GLN A 331 67.69 3.69 -31.88
N GLN A 332 66.55 3.12 -32.28
CA GLN A 332 66.34 2.15 -33.37
C GLN A 332 67.56 1.77 -34.26
N VAL A 333 68.04 0.53 -34.10
CA VAL A 333 68.40 -0.35 -35.24
C VAL A 333 67.75 -1.71 -34.93
N ILE A 334 66.63 -2.14 -35.53
CA ILE A 334 66.23 -2.33 -36.94
C ILE A 334 66.57 -3.74 -37.46
N GLN A 335 65.48 -4.48 -37.73
CA GLN A 335 65.31 -5.56 -38.71
C GLN A 335 66.07 -6.90 -38.59
N ALA A 336 65.25 -7.94 -38.38
CA ALA A 336 65.09 -9.06 -39.31
C ALA A 336 66.30 -9.99 -39.59
N GLU A 337 66.60 -10.85 -38.62
CA GLU A 337 67.03 -12.22 -38.94
C GLU A 337 65.86 -13.21 -38.78
N LEU A 338 65.23 -13.49 -39.93
CA LEU A 338 64.77 -14.81 -40.40
C LEU A 338 63.78 -15.61 -39.49
N SER A 339 62.50 -15.72 -39.85
CA SER A 339 62.00 -16.46 -41.04
C SER A 339 62.41 -17.94 -41.14
N GLU A 340 62.75 -18.63 -40.03
CA GLU A 340 63.20 -20.04 -40.11
C GLU A 340 62.51 -21.12 -39.25
N MET A 341 61.41 -20.83 -38.53
CA MET A 341 60.69 -21.85 -37.74
C MET A 341 59.38 -22.40 -38.35
N GLU A 342 58.93 -21.90 -39.51
CA GLU A 342 57.73 -22.41 -40.20
C GLU A 342 58.03 -23.38 -41.38
N SER A 343 59.31 -23.66 -41.68
CA SER A 343 59.71 -24.28 -42.97
C SER A 343 60.63 -25.51 -42.88
N LYS A 344 60.79 -26.14 -41.71
CA LYS A 344 61.76 -27.25 -41.50
C LYS A 344 61.19 -28.53 -40.89
N ASN A 345 60.13 -29.11 -41.50
CA ASN A 345 60.10 -30.58 -41.77
C ASN A 345 58.95 -31.11 -42.67
N ARG A 346 58.65 -30.46 -43.81
CA ARG A 346 58.02 -31.16 -44.96
C ARG A 346 59.05 -32.07 -45.67
N LYS A 347 59.64 -33.04 -44.94
CA LYS A 347 60.66 -33.97 -45.48
C LYS A 347 60.89 -35.29 -44.71
N LEU A 348 59.87 -35.76 -43.97
CA LEU A 348 59.74 -37.17 -43.57
C LEU A 348 58.48 -37.83 -44.17
N GLU A 349 58.06 -37.34 -45.34
CA GLU A 349 57.17 -38.07 -46.22
C GLU A 349 57.87 -38.25 -47.58
N LYS A 350 57.97 -39.50 -48.05
CA LYS A 350 58.72 -39.97 -49.24
C LYS A 350 60.25 -39.84 -49.09
N GLN A 351 61.04 -40.83 -49.50
CA GLN A 351 60.74 -42.13 -50.11
C GLN A 351 61.97 -43.05 -49.96
N LEU A 352 61.80 -44.35 -50.22
CA LEU A 352 62.89 -45.32 -50.41
C LEU A 352 63.91 -45.38 -49.25
N ASN A 353 63.91 -46.41 -48.40
CA ASN A 353 64.11 -47.77 -48.88
C ASN A 353 63.72 -48.85 -47.87
N ILE A 354 63.50 -50.12 -48.26
CA ILE A 354 62.96 -50.74 -49.49
C ILE A 354 62.89 -52.24 -49.21
N LEU A 355 62.00 -52.97 -49.90
CA LEU A 355 61.92 -54.44 -49.90
C LEU A 355 61.47 -55.07 -48.54
N ILE A 356 60.68 -56.15 -48.49
CA ILE A 356 60.26 -57.02 -49.60
C ILE A 356 58.90 -57.71 -49.33
N LYS A 357 58.07 -57.78 -50.39
CA LYS A 357 56.90 -58.69 -50.57
C LYS A 357 55.69 -58.45 -49.64
N LYS A 358 54.44 -58.52 -50.13
CA LYS A 358 53.98 -58.75 -51.51
C LYS A 358 52.56 -58.18 -51.71
N ASN A 359 52.40 -57.45 -52.81
CA ASN A 359 51.19 -57.12 -53.58
C ASN A 359 49.93 -56.64 -52.83
N ALA A 360 49.36 -55.45 -53.05
CA ALA A 360 49.56 -54.42 -54.08
C ALA A 360 49.47 -54.89 -55.55
N GLU A 361 48.50 -54.34 -56.29
CA GLU A 361 48.33 -54.50 -57.74
C GLU A 361 48.07 -55.97 -58.20
N LEU A 362 46.94 -56.25 -58.84
CA LEU A 362 46.49 -55.58 -60.06
C LEU A 362 44.95 -55.57 -60.23
N ARG A 363 44.48 -54.50 -60.88
CA ARG A 363 43.25 -54.42 -61.70
C ARG A 363 41.89 -54.42 -61.00
N SER A 364 41.48 -53.21 -60.59
CA SER A 364 40.23 -52.67 -61.14
C SER A 364 40.48 -52.28 -62.60
N GLU A 365 40.44 -53.23 -63.53
CA GLU A 365 40.66 -52.96 -64.96
C GLU A 365 39.92 -53.98 -65.85
N LYS A 366 38.58 -53.91 -65.79
CA LYS A 366 37.79 -53.92 -67.03
C LYS A 366 38.14 -52.64 -67.80
N ASP A 367 38.33 -52.61 -69.11
CA ASP A 367 38.21 -53.68 -70.12
C ASP A 367 39.40 -53.63 -71.10
N GLY A 368 39.77 -54.78 -71.69
CA GLY A 368 40.78 -54.83 -72.75
C GLY A 368 41.46 -56.18 -72.94
N ASN A 369 41.01 -56.91 -73.96
CA ASN A 369 41.60 -58.10 -74.63
C ASN A 369 40.76 -59.40 -74.55
N GLU A 370 39.53 -59.37 -75.07
CA GLU A 370 39.15 -60.48 -75.96
C GLU A 370 40.04 -60.46 -77.22
N SER A 371 40.16 -61.61 -77.90
CA SER A 371 40.89 -61.77 -79.17
C SER A 371 42.40 -61.51 -79.14
N LYS A 372 43.12 -62.34 -78.35
CA LYS A 372 44.32 -63.02 -78.89
C LYS A 372 44.04 -64.51 -79.05
N LYS A 373 43.12 -64.77 -79.98
CA LYS A 373 42.86 -66.08 -80.59
C LYS A 373 44.12 -66.54 -81.36
N ASP A 374 44.30 -67.85 -81.48
CA ASP A 374 45.31 -68.54 -82.31
C ASP A 374 46.78 -68.05 -82.20
N ASN A 375 47.60 -68.73 -81.39
CA ASN A 375 48.59 -69.69 -81.91
C ASN A 375 49.54 -70.20 -80.81
N LEU A 376 50.16 -71.36 -81.07
CA LEU A 376 51.10 -72.11 -80.21
C LEU A 376 50.42 -72.84 -79.02
N LYS A 377 50.43 -74.18 -78.96
CA LYS A 377 51.01 -75.13 -79.93
C LYS A 377 50.34 -76.52 -79.86
N VAL A 378 49.96 -77.06 -81.03
CA VAL A 378 49.46 -78.43 -81.20
C VAL A 378 50.63 -79.38 -81.49
N GLU A 379 51.51 -79.56 -80.49
CA GLU A 379 52.70 -80.42 -80.56
C GLU A 379 52.77 -81.39 -79.38
N LEU A 380 51.82 -82.33 -79.39
CA LEU A 380 51.85 -83.69 -78.82
C LEU A 380 50.47 -84.32 -79.11
N GLN A 381 50.01 -84.46 -80.35
CA GLN A 381 50.69 -84.97 -81.55
C GLN A 381 51.22 -86.40 -81.36
N LEU A 382 50.29 -87.36 -81.18
CA LEU A 382 50.60 -88.79 -81.29
C LEU A 382 49.48 -89.69 -81.87
N LEU A 383 48.31 -89.17 -82.25
CA LEU A 383 47.19 -90.00 -82.69
C LEU A 383 46.44 -89.47 -83.93
N SER A 384 47.13 -89.48 -85.09
CA SER A 384 46.50 -89.44 -86.41
C SER A 384 47.45 -89.97 -87.48
N ARG A 385 47.42 -91.30 -87.73
CA ARG A 385 47.85 -92.01 -88.98
C ARG A 385 47.85 -93.55 -88.83
N GLU A 386 46.67 -94.17 -88.80
CA GLU A 386 46.47 -95.55 -89.31
C GLU A 386 45.38 -95.53 -90.40
N TYR A 387 45.70 -94.73 -91.41
CA TYR A 387 44.87 -94.28 -92.52
C TYR A 387 44.50 -95.39 -93.53
N ASP A 388 43.23 -95.41 -93.94
CA ASP A 388 42.62 -95.98 -95.16
C ASP A 388 43.24 -97.27 -95.78
N LYS A 389 42.61 -98.43 -95.52
CA LYS A 389 43.00 -99.73 -96.13
C LYS A 389 41.91 -100.53 -96.89
N LEU A 390 41.01 -99.80 -97.56
CA LEU A 390 40.65 -100.04 -98.97
C LEU A 390 40.01 -101.41 -99.44
N LYS A 391 38.71 -101.62 -99.16
CA LYS A 391 37.62 -101.66 -100.20
C LYS A 391 37.73 -102.61 -101.46
N LYS A 392 37.06 -103.81 -101.49
CA LYS A 392 36.20 -104.43 -102.60
C LYS A 392 36.19 -105.99 -102.82
N SER A 393 35.12 -106.47 -103.52
CA SER A 393 34.86 -107.73 -104.30
C SER A 393 34.64 -109.09 -103.56
N VAL A 394 33.67 -110.00 -103.84
CA VAL A 394 32.42 -110.10 -104.69
C VAL A 394 32.47 -110.82 -106.09
N ASP A 395 31.38 -111.60 -106.41
CA ASP A 395 30.91 -112.31 -107.68
C ASP A 395 31.48 -113.72 -108.09
N GLU A 396 30.64 -114.78 -108.44
CA GLU A 396 31.04 -116.02 -109.25
C GLU A 396 30.07 -117.22 -109.80
N ASP A 397 28.73 -117.36 -109.64
CA ASP A 397 27.70 -118.14 -110.50
C ASP A 397 27.44 -119.75 -110.65
N LYS A 398 26.71 -120.31 -111.72
CA LYS A 398 25.84 -121.62 -111.83
C LYS A 398 25.52 -122.33 -113.27
N LYS A 399 25.00 -123.65 -113.48
CA LYS A 399 24.03 -124.31 -114.60
C LYS A 399 24.08 -125.89 -115.13
N GLU A 400 22.96 -126.71 -115.54
CA GLU A 400 22.86 -128.11 -116.32
C GLU A 400 21.43 -128.95 -116.65
N ILE A 401 21.26 -130.10 -117.50
CA ILE A 401 20.29 -131.39 -117.59
C ILE A 401 19.35 -131.95 -118.87
N GLU A 402 19.07 -133.31 -119.22
CA GLU A 402 18.07 -133.94 -120.31
C GLU A 402 17.72 -135.58 -120.59
N GLN A 403 16.61 -136.08 -121.33
CA GLN A 403 16.18 -137.35 -122.25
C GLN A 403 15.46 -138.84 -122.02
N LYS A 404 14.71 -139.48 -123.07
CA LYS A 404 14.41 -140.97 -123.62
C LYS A 404 13.03 -141.90 -123.57
N MET A 405 12.54 -142.78 -124.59
CA MET A 405 11.53 -144.05 -124.57
C MET A 405 10.89 -144.82 -125.91
N ARG A 406 10.32 -146.14 -125.97
CA ARG A 406 9.33 -146.84 -127.03
C ARG A 406 8.78 -148.43 -127.06
N GLU A 407 7.62 -148.83 -127.78
CA GLU A 407 7.06 -150.07 -128.63
C GLU A 407 6.43 -151.57 -128.28
N ARG A 408 5.49 -152.29 -129.09
CA ARG A 408 4.92 -153.81 -129.08
C ARG A 408 3.64 -154.32 -130.00
N ASP A 409 3.36 -155.64 -130.46
CA ASP A 409 1.99 -156.39 -130.86
C ASP A 409 1.82 -157.97 -131.33
N LEU A 410 0.58 -158.60 -131.63
CA LEU A 410 0.02 -159.80 -132.55
C LEU A 410 -0.79 -161.19 -132.14
N LEU A 411 -1.79 -161.78 -132.95
CA LEU A 411 -2.27 -163.26 -133.31
C LEU A 411 -3.68 -164.04 -132.94
N ASN A 412 -4.38 -164.95 -133.79
CA ASN A 412 -5.54 -165.99 -133.51
C ASN A 412 -6.18 -167.00 -134.67
N LYS A 413 -6.95 -168.18 -134.44
CA LYS A 413 -7.90 -169.03 -135.41
C LYS A 413 -8.78 -170.32 -134.92
N ASP A 414 -9.73 -170.91 -135.76
CA ASP A 414 -10.57 -172.23 -135.93
C ASP A 414 -11.78 -172.79 -135.08
N VAL A 415 -12.21 -172.22 -133.95
CA VAL A 415 -12.97 -172.97 -132.89
C VAL A 415 -14.53 -173.04 -133.02
N VAL A 416 -15.12 -172.47 -134.06
CA VAL A 416 -16.44 -171.80 -133.96
C VAL A 416 -17.71 -172.68 -133.78
N LEU A 417 -17.95 -173.71 -134.60
CA LEU A 417 -19.30 -174.34 -134.68
C LEU A 417 -19.71 -175.17 -133.46
N ALA A 418 -18.77 -175.58 -132.60
CA ALA A 418 -19.10 -176.25 -131.34
C ALA A 418 -19.48 -175.25 -130.23
N GLU A 419 -19.01 -173.99 -130.30
CA GLU A 419 -19.32 -172.98 -129.29
C GLU A 419 -20.79 -172.57 -129.27
N GLU A 420 -21.51 -172.63 -130.40
CA GLU A 420 -22.83 -172.01 -130.54
C GLU A 420 -23.91 -172.68 -129.67
N LYS A 421 -23.97 -174.02 -129.61
CA LYS A 421 -24.98 -174.72 -128.79
C LYS A 421 -24.68 -174.65 -127.29
N GLU A 422 -23.42 -174.46 -126.91
CA GLU A 422 -23.02 -174.25 -125.52
C GLU A 422 -23.29 -172.79 -125.09
N ARG A 423 -23.10 -171.82 -126.01
CA ARG A 423 -23.40 -170.39 -125.85
C ARG A 423 -24.83 -170.14 -125.37
N ASP A 424 -25.83 -170.73 -126.03
CA ASP A 424 -27.24 -170.42 -125.77
C ASP A 424 -27.68 -170.77 -124.34
N LYS A 425 -27.16 -171.86 -123.77
CA LYS A 425 -27.42 -172.21 -122.37
C LYS A 425 -26.62 -171.37 -121.38
N GLY A 426 -25.37 -171.02 -121.70
CA GLY A 426 -24.58 -170.09 -120.90
C GLY A 426 -25.21 -168.69 -120.81
N SER A 427 -25.75 -168.20 -121.93
CA SER A 427 -26.37 -166.88 -122.07
C SER A 427 -27.46 -166.61 -121.02
N ASN A 428 -28.43 -167.52 -120.87
CA ASN A 428 -29.56 -167.35 -119.95
C ASN A 428 -29.22 -167.47 -118.45
N ILE A 429 -28.09 -168.09 -118.10
CA ILE A 429 -27.61 -168.08 -116.70
C ILE A 429 -26.92 -166.74 -116.41
N GLN A 430 -26.10 -166.26 -117.35
CA GLN A 430 -25.32 -165.04 -117.20
C GLN A 430 -26.19 -163.77 -117.14
N THR A 431 -27.38 -163.75 -117.73
CA THR A 431 -28.33 -162.63 -117.58
C THR A 431 -28.86 -162.51 -116.15
N LEU A 432 -29.34 -163.60 -115.55
CA LEU A 432 -29.91 -163.62 -114.21
C LEU A 432 -28.91 -163.24 -113.10
N GLU A 433 -27.67 -163.73 -113.17
CA GLU A 433 -26.61 -163.32 -112.24
C GLU A 433 -26.35 -161.81 -112.28
N ASN A 434 -26.37 -161.22 -113.49
CA ASN A 434 -26.16 -159.79 -113.67
C ASN A 434 -27.32 -158.94 -113.11
N GLU A 435 -28.54 -159.44 -113.04
CA GLU A 435 -29.66 -158.73 -112.41
C GLU A 435 -29.60 -158.77 -110.88
N LEU A 436 -29.27 -159.92 -110.30
CA LEU A 436 -29.02 -160.06 -108.86
C LEU A 436 -27.92 -159.09 -108.40
N LYS A 437 -26.81 -159.02 -109.14
CA LYS A 437 -25.68 -158.12 -108.85
C LYS A 437 -26.06 -156.64 -108.91
N LYS A 438 -26.93 -156.24 -109.86
CA LYS A 438 -27.48 -154.87 -109.95
C LYS A 438 -28.36 -154.53 -108.75
N LEU A 439 -29.22 -155.45 -108.29
CA LEU A 439 -30.07 -155.24 -107.11
C LEU A 439 -29.25 -155.15 -105.82
N GLN A 440 -28.25 -156.01 -105.66
CA GLN A 440 -27.35 -156.01 -104.49
C GLN A 440 -26.59 -154.68 -104.36
N ASN A 441 -26.07 -154.15 -105.47
CA ASN A 441 -25.43 -152.83 -105.51
C ASN A 441 -26.39 -151.68 -105.14
N LYS A 442 -27.66 -151.70 -105.59
CA LYS A 442 -28.67 -150.70 -105.20
C LYS A 442 -28.93 -150.70 -103.68
N ILE A 443 -29.08 -151.88 -103.08
CA ILE A 443 -29.27 -152.02 -101.62
C ILE A 443 -28.06 -151.48 -100.84
N GLN A 444 -26.84 -151.70 -101.36
CA GLN A 444 -25.62 -151.18 -100.75
C GLN A 444 -25.52 -149.65 -100.87
N GLY A 445 -25.95 -149.09 -101.99
CA GLY A 445 -26.10 -147.63 -102.20
C GLY A 445 -27.05 -146.99 -101.19
N TYR A 446 -28.29 -147.49 -101.07
CA TYR A 446 -29.26 -146.95 -100.12
C TYR A 446 -28.82 -147.06 -98.65
N LYS A 447 -28.07 -148.12 -98.28
CA LYS A 447 -27.45 -148.20 -96.94
C LYS A 447 -26.39 -147.10 -96.72
N ALA A 448 -25.60 -146.77 -97.73
CA ALA A 448 -24.61 -145.68 -97.64
C ALA A 448 -25.29 -144.30 -97.57
N GLU A 449 -26.40 -144.09 -98.27
CA GLU A 449 -27.20 -142.86 -98.21
C GLU A 449 -27.89 -142.69 -96.85
N ALA A 450 -28.49 -143.74 -96.30
CA ALA A 450 -29.06 -143.73 -94.96
C ALA A 450 -28.02 -143.36 -93.87
N GLN A 451 -26.79 -143.88 -93.97
CA GLN A 451 -25.69 -143.50 -93.07
C GLN A 451 -25.23 -142.04 -93.26
N LYS A 452 -25.26 -141.50 -94.49
CA LYS A 452 -24.98 -140.06 -94.72
C LYS A 452 -26.06 -139.19 -94.07
N LEU A 453 -27.33 -139.56 -94.24
CA LEU A 453 -28.47 -138.82 -93.67
C LEU A 453 -28.47 -138.87 -92.14
N GLN A 454 -28.19 -140.02 -91.51
CA GLN A 454 -28.04 -140.09 -90.05
C GLN A 454 -26.88 -139.22 -89.53
N LYS A 455 -25.73 -139.19 -90.21
CA LYS A 455 -24.62 -138.28 -89.85
C LYS A 455 -25.01 -136.81 -89.97
N LEU A 456 -25.73 -136.45 -91.04
CA LEU A 456 -26.22 -135.09 -91.26
C LEU A 456 -27.25 -134.66 -90.19
N ILE A 457 -28.19 -135.55 -89.83
CA ILE A 457 -29.16 -135.30 -88.74
C ILE A 457 -28.42 -135.09 -87.42
N TYR A 458 -27.49 -135.96 -87.06
CA TYR A 458 -26.70 -135.82 -85.83
C TYR A 458 -25.87 -134.52 -85.79
N GLN A 459 -25.34 -134.07 -86.93
CA GLN A 459 -24.69 -132.76 -87.03
C GLN A 459 -25.68 -131.61 -86.84
N LEU A 460 -26.84 -131.64 -87.49
CA LEU A 460 -27.88 -130.61 -87.36
C LEU A 460 -28.49 -130.56 -85.94
N GLU A 461 -28.63 -131.69 -85.25
CA GLU A 461 -29.03 -131.73 -83.84
C GLU A 461 -27.96 -131.12 -82.93
N LYS A 462 -26.69 -131.44 -83.17
CA LYS A 462 -25.56 -130.86 -82.43
C LYS A 462 -25.43 -129.36 -82.68
N ASP A 463 -25.63 -128.90 -83.91
CA ASP A 463 -25.60 -127.48 -84.26
C ASP A 463 -26.83 -126.74 -83.70
N LYS A 464 -28.02 -127.35 -83.69
CA LYS A 464 -29.19 -126.82 -82.99
C LYS A 464 -28.95 -126.66 -81.48
N GLN A 465 -28.30 -127.65 -80.84
CA GLN A 465 -27.90 -127.53 -79.43
C GLN A 465 -26.85 -126.43 -79.23
N LYS A 466 -25.83 -126.37 -80.09
CA LYS A 466 -24.78 -125.34 -80.07
C LYS A 466 -25.37 -123.93 -80.20
N TYR A 467 -26.21 -123.68 -81.20
CA TYR A 467 -26.87 -122.38 -81.38
C TYR A 467 -27.89 -122.06 -80.27
N GLY A 468 -28.56 -123.07 -79.71
CA GLY A 468 -29.41 -122.88 -78.52
C GLY A 468 -28.61 -122.44 -77.29
N ILE A 469 -27.44 -123.04 -77.06
CA ILE A 469 -26.50 -122.64 -76.01
C ILE A 469 -25.91 -121.26 -76.29
N GLU A 470 -25.50 -120.97 -77.53
CA GLU A 470 -24.95 -119.66 -77.92
C GLU A 470 -25.99 -118.54 -77.77
N ALA A 471 -27.25 -118.76 -78.17
CA ALA A 471 -28.35 -117.82 -77.97
C ALA A 471 -28.68 -117.62 -76.47
N SER A 472 -28.67 -118.70 -75.68
CA SER A 472 -28.85 -118.62 -74.22
C SER A 472 -27.72 -117.83 -73.56
N GLN A 473 -26.47 -118.07 -73.94
CA GLN A 473 -25.30 -117.31 -73.47
C GLN A 473 -25.32 -115.86 -73.94
N ALA A 474 -25.79 -115.57 -75.16
CA ALA A 474 -25.96 -114.21 -75.66
C ALA A 474 -27.02 -113.44 -74.88
N ASN A 475 -28.18 -114.05 -74.59
CA ASN A 475 -29.20 -113.46 -73.72
C ASN A 475 -28.69 -113.28 -72.28
N ALA A 476 -27.98 -114.26 -71.71
CA ALA A 476 -27.39 -114.13 -70.38
C ALA A 476 -26.40 -112.95 -70.31
N LYS A 477 -25.52 -112.81 -71.32
CA LYS A 477 -24.61 -111.65 -71.47
C LYS A 477 -25.38 -110.34 -71.67
N TYR A 478 -26.45 -110.33 -72.46
CA TYR A 478 -27.29 -109.15 -72.66
C TYR A 478 -27.93 -108.68 -71.35
N TYR A 479 -28.56 -109.58 -70.58
CA TYR A 479 -29.14 -109.24 -69.28
C TYR A 479 -28.07 -108.81 -68.26
N GLN A 480 -26.91 -109.47 -68.22
CA GLN A 480 -25.78 -109.04 -67.39
C GLN A 480 -25.28 -107.63 -67.77
N CYS A 481 -25.15 -107.32 -69.07
CA CYS A 481 -24.78 -105.99 -69.54
C CYS A 481 -25.87 -104.94 -69.20
N LEU A 482 -27.15 -105.27 -69.34
CA LEU A 482 -28.26 -104.39 -69.03
C LEU A 482 -28.34 -104.11 -67.51
N GLU A 483 -28.07 -105.12 -66.68
CA GLU A 483 -27.98 -104.97 -65.23
C GLU A 483 -26.72 -104.19 -64.81
N GLN A 484 -25.57 -104.40 -65.46
CA GLN A 484 -24.40 -103.53 -65.29
C GLN A 484 -24.70 -102.09 -65.69
N VAL A 485 -25.42 -101.84 -66.79
CA VAL A 485 -25.86 -100.50 -67.20
C VAL A 485 -26.81 -99.90 -66.14
N LYS A 486 -27.76 -100.66 -65.59
CA LYS A 486 -28.59 -100.20 -64.44
C LYS A 486 -27.73 -99.84 -63.22
N LEU A 487 -26.75 -100.66 -62.86
CA LEU A 487 -25.84 -100.39 -61.75
C LEU A 487 -24.94 -99.16 -62.00
N LYS A 488 -24.45 -98.98 -63.24
CA LYS A 488 -23.68 -97.80 -63.64
C LYS A 488 -24.54 -96.54 -63.67
N ASN A 489 -25.78 -96.61 -64.16
CA ASN A 489 -26.72 -95.49 -64.13
C ASN A 489 -27.07 -95.11 -62.69
N ASN A 490 -27.37 -96.09 -61.82
CA ASN A 490 -27.58 -95.86 -60.39
C ASN A 490 -26.35 -95.24 -59.70
N LEU A 491 -25.13 -95.59 -60.13
CA LEU A 491 -23.89 -94.96 -59.65
C LEU A 491 -23.75 -93.53 -60.19
N ILE A 492 -24.05 -93.29 -61.48
CA ILE A 492 -24.05 -91.96 -62.11
C ILE A 492 -25.05 -91.05 -61.38
N THR A 493 -26.29 -91.48 -61.13
CA THR A 493 -27.26 -90.69 -60.37
C THR A 493 -26.81 -90.41 -58.93
N LYS A 494 -26.14 -91.36 -58.27
CA LYS A 494 -25.52 -91.13 -56.94
C LYS A 494 -24.36 -90.13 -57.01
N LEU A 495 -23.55 -90.16 -58.07
CA LEU A 495 -22.45 -89.21 -58.29
C LEU A 495 -22.96 -87.82 -58.68
N GLN A 496 -24.00 -87.72 -59.51
CA GLN A 496 -24.69 -86.48 -59.85
C GLN A 496 -25.31 -85.84 -58.60
N LYS A 497 -26.01 -86.61 -57.74
CA LYS A 497 -26.51 -86.12 -56.46
C LYS A 497 -25.37 -85.61 -55.56
N LYS A 498 -24.27 -86.37 -55.43
CA LYS A 498 -23.08 -85.91 -54.70
C LYS A 498 -22.43 -84.66 -55.31
N ASN A 499 -22.47 -84.48 -56.62
CA ASN A 499 -21.95 -83.30 -57.29
C ASN A 499 -22.84 -82.08 -57.03
N ILE A 500 -24.15 -82.22 -57.13
CA ILE A 500 -25.13 -81.16 -56.77
C ILE A 500 -25.02 -80.81 -55.28
N GLU A 501 -24.83 -81.79 -54.39
CA GLU A 501 -24.53 -81.55 -52.98
C GLU A 501 -23.19 -80.81 -52.78
N ALA A 502 -22.15 -81.14 -53.56
CA ALA A 502 -20.85 -80.47 -53.48
C ALA A 502 -20.90 -79.04 -54.03
N GLU A 503 -21.60 -78.80 -55.13
CA GLU A 503 -21.87 -77.48 -55.71
C GLU A 503 -22.73 -76.63 -54.76
N GLY A 504 -23.74 -77.24 -54.13
CA GLY A 504 -24.54 -76.60 -53.08
C GLY A 504 -23.70 -76.18 -51.87
N ARG A 505 -22.83 -77.08 -51.37
CA ARG A 505 -21.88 -76.77 -50.29
C ARG A 505 -20.84 -75.71 -50.70
N LEU A 506 -20.34 -75.76 -51.92
CA LEU A 506 -19.42 -74.76 -52.47
C LEU A 506 -20.08 -73.39 -52.52
N LYS A 507 -21.33 -73.31 -53.00
CA LYS A 507 -22.11 -72.06 -53.04
C LYS A 507 -22.45 -71.54 -51.64
N GLN A 508 -22.76 -72.43 -50.69
CA GLN A 508 -22.90 -72.05 -49.27
C GLN A 508 -21.59 -71.49 -48.70
N GLN A 509 -20.44 -72.11 -48.99
CA GLN A 509 -19.12 -71.63 -48.57
C GLN A 509 -18.73 -70.31 -49.25
N GLN A 510 -19.09 -70.10 -50.52
CA GLN A 510 -18.93 -68.82 -51.22
C GLN A 510 -19.75 -67.73 -50.54
N ASN A 511 -21.06 -67.96 -50.32
CA ASN A 511 -21.92 -67.01 -49.61
C ASN A 511 -21.40 -66.68 -48.19
N LEU A 512 -20.93 -67.68 -47.44
CA LEU A 512 -20.35 -67.49 -46.11
C LEU A 512 -19.02 -66.71 -46.17
N TYR A 513 -18.18 -66.97 -47.16
CA TYR A 513 -16.95 -66.20 -47.37
C TYR A 513 -17.24 -64.76 -47.79
N GLU A 514 -18.25 -64.52 -48.63
CA GLU A 514 -18.70 -63.18 -49.01
C GLU A 514 -19.28 -62.42 -47.81
N ALA A 515 -20.08 -63.07 -46.96
CA ALA A 515 -20.57 -62.50 -45.70
C ALA A 515 -19.42 -62.15 -44.74
N VAL A 516 -18.50 -63.09 -44.47
CA VAL A 516 -17.31 -62.83 -43.64
C VAL A 516 -16.43 -61.73 -44.24
N ARG A 517 -16.39 -61.58 -45.57
CA ARG A 517 -15.68 -60.50 -46.26
C ARG A 517 -16.41 -59.16 -46.15
N SER A 518 -17.74 -59.11 -46.23
CA SER A 518 -18.50 -57.89 -45.97
C SER A 518 -18.37 -57.46 -44.52
N ASP A 519 -18.46 -58.40 -43.58
CA ASP A 519 -18.32 -58.16 -42.14
C ASP A 519 -16.91 -57.67 -41.81
N ARG A 520 -15.87 -58.32 -42.34
CA ARG A 520 -14.48 -57.85 -42.19
C ARG A 520 -14.30 -56.44 -42.74
N ASN A 521 -14.91 -56.12 -43.88
CA ASN A 521 -14.84 -54.78 -44.47
C ASN A 521 -15.63 -53.74 -43.64
N LEU A 522 -16.80 -54.11 -43.10
CA LEU A 522 -17.59 -53.29 -42.19
C LEU A 522 -16.83 -53.02 -40.89
N TYR A 523 -16.29 -54.04 -40.22
CA TYR A 523 -15.46 -53.85 -39.04
C TYR A 523 -14.16 -53.08 -39.34
N SER A 524 -13.57 -53.23 -40.53
CA SER A 524 -12.42 -52.40 -40.94
C SER A 524 -12.80 -50.93 -41.09
N LYS A 525 -13.98 -50.64 -41.66
CA LYS A 525 -14.53 -49.28 -41.79
C LYS A 525 -14.85 -48.69 -40.42
N ASN A 526 -15.60 -49.41 -39.59
CA ASN A 526 -15.98 -48.96 -38.24
C ASN A 526 -14.73 -48.75 -37.35
N LEU A 527 -13.68 -49.57 -37.52
CA LEU A 527 -12.40 -49.39 -36.85
C LEU A 527 -11.66 -48.13 -37.33
N LEU A 528 -11.72 -47.80 -38.63
CA LEU A 528 -11.15 -46.57 -39.18
C LEU A 528 -11.90 -45.34 -38.65
N GLU A 529 -13.24 -45.36 -38.71
CA GLU A 529 -14.09 -44.28 -38.20
C GLU A 529 -13.86 -44.06 -36.69
N ALA A 530 -13.79 -45.13 -35.89
CA ALA A 530 -13.44 -45.03 -34.47
C ALA A 530 -12.00 -44.52 -34.24
N GLN A 531 -11.04 -44.82 -35.12
CA GLN A 531 -9.67 -44.27 -35.06
C GLN A 531 -9.65 -42.78 -35.41
N GLU A 532 -10.46 -42.34 -36.37
CA GLU A 532 -10.64 -40.93 -36.74
C GLU A 532 -11.33 -40.14 -35.62
N GLU A 533 -12.38 -40.68 -35.00
CA GLU A 533 -13.01 -40.12 -33.80
C GLU A 533 -12.01 -40.00 -32.64
N ILE A 534 -11.20 -41.04 -32.38
CA ILE A 534 -10.15 -41.02 -31.35
C ILE A 534 -9.07 -39.98 -31.69
N ALA A 535 -8.74 -39.79 -32.97
CA ALA A 535 -7.81 -38.75 -33.41
C ALA A 535 -8.40 -37.34 -33.20
N GLU A 536 -9.66 -37.11 -33.59
CA GLU A 536 -10.37 -35.86 -33.32
C GLU A 536 -10.43 -35.56 -31.82
N LEU A 537 -10.81 -36.53 -30.99
CA LEU A 537 -10.89 -36.38 -29.54
C LEU A 537 -9.51 -36.07 -28.94
N LYS A 538 -8.43 -36.68 -29.44
CA LYS A 538 -7.05 -36.31 -29.06
C LYS A 538 -6.69 -34.89 -29.49
N MET A 539 -7.13 -34.40 -30.66
CA MET A 539 -6.90 -33.01 -31.08
C MET A 539 -7.79 -32.00 -30.34
N LYS A 540 -9.01 -32.36 -29.97
CA LYS A 540 -9.92 -31.58 -29.11
C LYS A 540 -9.32 -31.49 -27.69
N PHE A 541 -8.86 -32.60 -27.12
CA PHE A 541 -8.17 -32.66 -25.83
C PHE A 541 -6.87 -31.85 -25.81
N ARG A 542 -6.04 -31.93 -26.86
CA ARG A 542 -4.82 -31.09 -26.98
C ARG A 542 -5.15 -29.60 -26.99
N ARG A 543 -6.14 -29.17 -27.79
CA ARG A 543 -6.59 -27.76 -27.83
C ARG A 543 -7.14 -27.31 -26.47
N MET A 544 -7.98 -28.12 -25.83
CA MET A 544 -8.50 -27.85 -24.50
C MET A 544 -7.39 -27.79 -23.43
N THR A 545 -6.37 -28.64 -23.53
CA THR A 545 -5.20 -28.61 -22.64
C THR A 545 -4.39 -27.32 -22.84
N GLN A 546 -4.19 -26.87 -24.09
CA GLN A 546 -3.54 -25.60 -24.40
C GLN A 546 -4.33 -24.41 -23.86
N GLN A 547 -5.66 -24.41 -24.00
CA GLN A 547 -6.54 -23.40 -23.42
C GLN A 547 -6.49 -23.41 -21.88
N ILE A 548 -6.41 -24.59 -21.24
CA ILE A 548 -6.23 -24.70 -19.79
C ILE A 548 -4.87 -24.14 -19.34
N SER A 549 -3.79 -24.35 -20.11
CA SER A 549 -2.50 -23.72 -19.82
C SER A 549 -2.54 -22.21 -19.98
N GLN A 550 -3.13 -21.70 -21.07
CA GLN A 550 -3.30 -20.26 -21.31
C GLN A 550 -4.13 -19.59 -20.19
N LEU A 551 -5.25 -20.21 -19.79
CA LEU A 551 -6.06 -19.72 -18.68
C LEU A 551 -5.32 -19.77 -17.34
N LYS A 552 -4.43 -20.74 -17.12
CA LYS A 552 -3.55 -20.77 -15.94
C LYS A 552 -2.49 -19.67 -15.97
N GLU A 553 -1.91 -19.36 -17.11
CA GLU A 553 -0.97 -18.24 -17.29
C GLU A 553 -1.67 -16.88 -17.14
N GLU A 554 -2.90 -16.75 -17.63
CA GLU A 554 -3.78 -15.60 -17.34
C GLU A 554 -4.14 -15.47 -15.86
N ILE A 555 -4.46 -16.57 -15.17
CA ILE A 555 -4.73 -16.56 -13.72
C ILE A 555 -3.46 -16.15 -12.98
N ASN A 556 -2.32 -16.80 -13.23
CA ASN A 556 -1.05 -16.47 -12.58
C ASN A 556 -0.64 -15.00 -12.79
N SER A 557 -0.84 -14.45 -13.99
CA SER A 557 -0.54 -13.03 -14.26
C SER A 557 -1.54 -12.07 -13.59
N LYS A 558 -2.83 -12.44 -13.49
CA LYS A 558 -3.83 -11.69 -12.71
C LYS A 558 -3.52 -11.76 -11.22
N ASP A 559 -3.09 -12.91 -10.69
CA ASP A 559 -2.71 -13.09 -9.28
C ASP A 559 -1.44 -12.29 -8.93
N LEU A 560 -0.44 -12.25 -9.82
CA LEU A 560 0.73 -11.38 -9.68
C LEU A 560 0.33 -9.89 -9.67
N ASN A 561 -0.58 -9.47 -10.55
CA ASN A 561 -1.09 -8.10 -10.58
C ASN A 561 -1.91 -7.77 -9.31
N ILE A 562 -2.76 -8.70 -8.84
CA ILE A 562 -3.51 -8.56 -7.58
C ILE A 562 -2.55 -8.47 -6.39
N HIS A 563 -1.45 -9.22 -6.40
CA HIS A 563 -0.42 -9.13 -5.37
C HIS A 563 0.30 -7.77 -5.41
N SER A 564 0.67 -7.26 -6.59
CA SER A 564 1.28 -5.93 -6.70
C SER A 564 0.31 -4.82 -6.28
N GLU A 565 -0.98 -4.91 -6.64
CA GLU A 565 -2.00 -3.96 -6.19
C GLU A 565 -2.29 -4.06 -4.69
N THR A 566 -2.18 -5.25 -4.10
CA THR A 566 -2.27 -5.44 -2.64
C THR A 566 -1.09 -4.79 -1.93
N LEU A 567 0.13 -4.92 -2.47
CA LEU A 567 1.33 -4.23 -1.95
C LEU A 567 1.24 -2.70 -2.14
N ASN A 568 0.73 -2.21 -3.28
CA ASN A 568 0.48 -0.80 -3.53
C ASN A 568 -0.56 -0.25 -2.54
N LYS A 569 -1.69 -0.95 -2.35
CA LYS A 569 -2.71 -0.61 -1.35
C LYS A 569 -2.13 -0.58 0.07
N GLN A 570 -1.24 -1.52 0.42
CA GLN A 570 -0.58 -1.53 1.73
C GLN A 570 0.39 -0.34 1.90
N ARG A 571 1.09 0.07 0.84
CA ARG A 571 1.92 1.29 0.84
C ARG A 571 1.06 2.55 1.01
N TYR A 572 0.00 2.71 0.20
CA TYR A 572 -0.92 3.85 0.31
C TYR A 572 -1.64 3.89 1.67
N ALA A 573 -1.97 2.75 2.28
CA ALA A 573 -2.49 2.71 3.65
C ALA A 573 -1.45 3.21 4.67
N GLY A 574 -0.18 2.83 4.52
CA GLY A 574 0.91 3.33 5.37
C GLY A 574 1.24 4.81 5.14
N GLU A 575 1.08 5.32 3.91
CA GLU A 575 1.21 6.74 3.58
C GLU A 575 0.04 7.55 4.12
N ASN A 576 -1.20 7.06 3.99
CA ASN A 576 -2.39 7.67 4.61
C ASN A 576 -2.27 7.70 6.13
N ALA A 577 -1.84 6.62 6.79
CA ALA A 577 -1.66 6.60 8.25
C ALA A 577 -0.60 7.61 8.75
N LYS A 578 0.44 7.88 7.93
CA LYS A 578 1.41 8.95 8.18
C LYS A 578 0.79 10.32 7.98
N LEU A 579 0.08 10.55 6.88
CA LEU A 579 -0.63 11.80 6.60
C LEU A 579 -1.68 12.10 7.67
N GLU A 580 -2.38 11.10 8.20
CA GLU A 580 -3.28 11.23 9.35
C GLU A 580 -2.53 11.66 10.62
N SER A 581 -1.39 11.05 10.95
CA SER A 581 -0.58 11.47 12.12
C SER A 581 0.04 12.86 11.93
N ASP A 582 0.45 13.23 10.70
CA ASP A 582 0.90 14.57 10.34
C ASP A 582 -0.24 15.59 10.48
N ILE A 583 -1.46 15.26 10.04
CA ILE A 583 -2.68 16.06 10.21
C ILE A 583 -3.01 16.19 11.71
N GLU A 584 -3.06 15.09 12.46
CA GLU A 584 -3.27 15.12 13.92
C GLU A 584 -2.20 15.97 14.64
N ARG A 585 -0.95 15.97 14.17
CA ARG A 585 0.12 16.81 14.73
C ARG A 585 -0.07 18.29 14.36
N ILE A 586 -0.48 18.58 13.13
CA ILE A 586 -0.75 19.94 12.66
C ILE A 586 -1.98 20.52 13.36
N THR A 587 -3.08 19.77 13.49
CA THR A 587 -4.28 20.17 14.23
C THR A 587 -3.96 20.44 15.69
N ARG A 588 -3.22 19.55 16.38
CA ARG A 588 -2.74 19.79 17.76
C ARG A 588 -1.88 21.08 17.86
N HIS A 589 -1.09 21.40 16.83
CA HIS A 589 -0.33 22.65 16.76
C HIS A 589 -1.20 23.89 16.49
N ILE A 590 -2.26 23.77 15.69
CA ILE A 590 -3.24 24.84 15.45
C ILE A 590 -4.03 25.11 16.72
N GLU A 591 -4.58 24.08 17.38
CA GLU A 591 -5.30 24.19 18.66
C GLU A 591 -4.44 24.88 19.73
N SER A 592 -3.19 24.44 19.91
CA SER A 592 -2.24 25.08 20.83
C SER A 592 -1.90 26.53 20.43
N SER A 593 -1.87 26.84 19.14
CA SER A 593 -1.65 28.21 18.64
C SER A 593 -2.90 29.08 18.83
N GLU A 594 -4.10 28.52 18.74
CA GLU A 594 -5.35 29.23 19.03
C GLU A 594 -5.52 29.51 20.53
N GLU A 595 -5.17 28.56 21.41
CA GLU A 595 -5.09 28.83 22.85
C GLU A 595 -4.08 29.96 23.14
N MET A 596 -2.90 29.90 22.52
CA MET A 596 -1.89 30.95 22.62
C MET A 596 -2.45 32.31 22.15
N ILE A 597 -3.14 32.37 21.01
CA ILE A 597 -3.78 33.59 20.51
C ILE A 597 -4.84 34.08 21.50
N LYS A 598 -5.73 33.21 22.02
CA LYS A 598 -6.76 33.58 23.01
C LYS A 598 -6.13 34.14 24.30
N THR A 599 -5.00 33.59 24.78
CA THR A 599 -4.28 34.18 25.92
C THR A 599 -3.70 35.55 25.58
N GLN A 600 -3.09 35.73 24.41
CA GLN A 600 -2.58 37.03 23.95
C GLN A 600 -3.70 38.07 23.73
N GLU A 601 -4.88 37.68 23.26
CA GLU A 601 -6.03 38.57 23.11
C GLU A 601 -6.56 39.03 24.47
N ASN A 602 -6.61 38.13 25.46
CA ASN A 602 -6.94 38.47 26.84
C ASN A 602 -5.91 39.42 27.48
N ASP A 603 -4.60 39.17 27.26
CA ASP A 603 -3.54 40.06 27.74
C ASP A 603 -3.56 41.42 27.02
N ILE A 604 -3.84 41.46 25.71
CA ILE A 604 -4.06 42.70 24.97
C ILE A 604 -5.28 43.45 25.50
N ALA A 605 -6.35 42.77 25.92
CA ALA A 605 -7.52 43.39 26.55
C ALA A 605 -7.18 43.95 27.94
N ARG A 606 -6.46 43.18 28.79
CA ARG A 606 -5.94 43.63 30.09
C ARG A 606 -5.03 44.86 29.94
N LEU A 607 -4.07 44.83 29.00
CA LEU A 607 -3.16 45.93 28.73
C LEU A 607 -3.88 47.16 28.19
N LYS A 608 -4.88 47.01 27.30
CA LYS A 608 -5.72 48.13 26.84
C LYS A 608 -6.50 48.77 27.99
N TYR A 609 -7.02 47.98 28.93
CA TYR A 609 -7.68 48.50 30.12
C TYR A 609 -6.72 49.32 30.99
N VAL A 610 -5.55 48.76 31.34
CA VAL A 610 -4.50 49.46 32.11
C VAL A 610 -4.01 50.73 31.41
N ILE A 611 -3.88 50.72 30.08
CA ILE A 611 -3.56 51.93 29.31
C ILE A 611 -4.66 52.98 29.44
N SER A 612 -5.94 52.60 29.31
CA SER A 612 -7.07 53.55 29.44
C SER A 612 -7.20 54.14 30.85
N GLU A 613 -6.90 53.35 31.89
CA GLU A 613 -6.86 53.80 33.28
C GLU A 613 -5.69 54.76 33.52
N ALA A 614 -4.49 54.43 33.03
CA ALA A 614 -3.32 55.30 33.09
C ALA A 614 -3.49 56.60 32.30
N GLU A 615 -4.18 56.57 31.16
CA GLU A 615 -4.55 57.78 30.39
C GLU A 615 -5.58 58.65 31.13
N ALA A 616 -6.58 58.03 31.78
CA ALA A 616 -7.55 58.75 32.60
C ALA A 616 -6.89 59.42 33.82
N GLU A 617 -6.03 58.71 34.55
CA GLU A 617 -5.32 59.25 35.71
C GLU A 617 -4.31 60.34 35.30
N LYS A 618 -3.57 60.15 34.19
CA LYS A 618 -2.73 61.19 33.60
C LYS A 618 -3.52 62.45 33.23
N GLN A 619 -4.74 62.28 32.68
CA GLN A 619 -5.60 63.41 32.32
C GLN A 619 -6.23 64.10 33.55
N LYS A 620 -6.42 63.37 34.67
CA LYS A 620 -6.77 63.93 35.98
C LYS A 620 -5.61 64.73 36.57
N GLN A 621 -4.42 64.14 36.70
CA GLN A 621 -3.21 64.82 37.19
C GLN A 621 -2.87 66.06 36.37
N ARG A 622 -3.12 66.03 35.06
CA ARG A 622 -2.99 67.21 34.20
C ARG A 622 -3.96 68.35 34.59
N LYS A 623 -5.24 68.05 34.86
CA LYS A 623 -6.20 69.05 35.34
C LYS A 623 -5.81 69.60 36.71
N ASP A 624 -5.34 68.73 37.61
CA ASP A 624 -4.88 69.13 38.94
C ASP A 624 -3.66 70.08 38.85
N TYR A 625 -2.73 69.79 37.93
CA TYR A 625 -1.59 70.66 37.62
C TYR A 625 -2.02 72.00 36.96
N GLU A 626 -2.98 71.97 36.03
CA GLU A 626 -3.56 73.19 35.43
C GLU A 626 -4.30 74.03 36.49
N MET A 627 -4.95 73.41 37.48
CA MET A 627 -5.54 74.09 38.63
C MET A 627 -4.48 74.73 39.53
N VAL A 628 -3.40 74.03 39.88
CA VAL A 628 -2.28 74.58 40.67
C VAL A 628 -1.56 75.72 39.93
N ILE A 629 -1.48 75.69 38.60
CA ILE A 629 -1.03 76.84 37.80
C ILE A 629 -1.96 78.04 37.99
N ASN A 630 -3.28 77.83 37.89
CA ASN A 630 -4.25 78.92 38.06
C ASN A 630 -4.18 79.51 39.48
N GLU A 631 -4.06 78.69 40.52
CA GLU A 631 -3.84 79.14 41.91
C GLU A 631 -2.54 79.93 42.05
N ARG A 632 -1.42 79.43 41.50
CA ARG A 632 -0.13 80.12 41.47
C ARG A 632 -0.25 81.49 40.79
N ASP A 633 -0.97 81.60 39.69
CA ASP A 633 -1.06 82.84 38.91
C ASP A 633 -2.03 83.85 39.53
N ILE A 634 -3.08 83.38 40.21
CA ILE A 634 -3.93 84.20 41.09
C ILE A 634 -3.10 84.74 42.27
N LEU A 635 -2.35 83.88 42.97
CA LEU A 635 -1.50 84.28 44.10
C LEU A 635 -0.36 85.21 43.66
N GLY A 636 0.26 84.96 42.49
CA GLY A 636 1.25 85.84 41.88
C GLY A 636 0.68 87.21 41.56
N THR A 637 -0.52 87.27 40.99
CA THR A 637 -1.25 88.52 40.72
C THR A 637 -1.58 89.27 42.03
N GLN A 638 -1.98 88.56 43.09
CA GLN A 638 -2.21 89.15 44.41
C GLN A 638 -0.91 89.68 45.04
N LEU A 639 0.20 88.94 44.91
CA LEU A 639 1.51 89.33 45.42
C LEU A 639 2.07 90.56 44.70
N ILE A 640 1.90 90.65 43.38
CA ILE A 640 2.26 91.85 42.59
C ILE A 640 1.47 93.06 43.11
N LYS A 641 0.14 92.96 43.22
CA LYS A 641 -0.71 94.05 43.76
C LYS A 641 -0.32 94.44 45.19
N ARG A 642 0.00 93.47 46.05
CA ARG A 642 0.49 93.73 47.43
C ARG A 642 1.85 94.41 47.45
N ASN A 643 2.76 94.08 46.52
CA ASN A 643 4.03 94.77 46.36
C ASN A 643 3.87 96.20 45.82
N GLU A 644 2.92 96.43 44.91
CA GLU A 644 2.53 97.76 44.44
C GLU A 644 1.92 98.61 45.56
N GLU A 645 0.98 98.05 46.33
CA GLU A 645 0.41 98.66 47.55
C GLU A 645 1.52 99.02 48.57
N LEU A 646 2.47 98.12 48.81
CA LEU A 646 3.61 98.37 49.70
C LEU A 646 4.56 99.46 49.16
N ALA A 647 4.85 99.48 47.86
CA ALA A 647 5.68 100.51 47.24
C ALA A 647 5.02 101.91 47.34
N LEU A 648 3.71 101.99 47.08
CA LEU A 648 2.92 103.21 47.27
C LEU A 648 2.91 103.66 48.74
N LEU A 649 2.83 102.73 49.70
CA LEU A 649 2.94 103.03 51.12
C LEU A 649 4.34 103.51 51.52
N TYR A 650 5.42 102.92 50.99
CA TYR A 650 6.79 103.36 51.24
C TYR A 650 7.06 104.76 50.69
N GLU A 651 6.62 105.08 49.46
CA GLU A 651 6.72 106.45 48.92
C GLU A 651 5.84 107.43 49.71
N LYS A 652 4.63 107.04 50.15
CA LYS A 652 3.80 107.87 51.03
C LYS A 652 4.48 108.15 52.38
N ILE A 653 5.10 107.16 53.00
CA ILE A 653 5.88 107.31 54.24
C ILE A 653 7.11 108.20 54.02
N LYS A 654 7.80 108.05 52.88
CA LYS A 654 8.97 108.86 52.49
C LYS A 654 8.60 110.33 52.26
N ILE A 655 7.47 110.60 51.59
CA ILE A 655 6.89 111.94 51.45
C ILE A 655 6.50 112.49 52.83
N GLN A 656 5.78 111.72 53.66
CA GLN A 656 5.39 112.15 55.01
C GLN A 656 6.59 112.46 55.91
N LYS A 657 7.66 111.66 55.88
CA LYS A 657 8.92 111.92 56.60
C LYS A 657 9.63 113.18 56.08
N SER A 658 9.61 113.43 54.77
CA SER A 658 10.15 114.66 54.17
C SER A 658 9.36 115.89 54.62
N THR A 659 8.03 115.82 54.61
CA THR A 659 7.15 116.90 55.10
C THR A 659 7.29 117.12 56.61
N LEU A 660 7.37 116.05 57.41
CA LEU A 660 7.59 116.14 58.85
C LEU A 660 8.93 116.81 59.16
N LYS A 661 10.03 116.38 58.51
CA LYS A 661 11.35 117.00 58.71
C LYS A 661 11.39 118.48 58.31
N LYS A 662 10.66 118.88 57.25
CA LYS A 662 10.47 120.30 56.93
C LYS A 662 9.68 121.03 58.02
N GLY A 663 8.62 120.42 58.54
CA GLY A 663 7.84 120.94 59.66
C GLY A 663 8.64 121.09 60.96
N GLU A 664 9.53 120.14 61.25
CA GLU A 664 10.48 120.18 62.38
C GLU A 664 11.45 121.37 62.23
N ILE A 665 12.02 121.58 61.05
CA ILE A 665 12.88 122.73 60.75
C ILE A 665 12.12 124.05 60.92
N TYR A 666 10.94 124.20 60.29
CA TYR A 666 10.12 125.40 60.45
C TYR A 666 9.66 125.62 61.91
N TYR A 667 9.45 124.55 62.68
CA TYR A 667 9.13 124.68 64.10
C TYR A 667 10.34 125.13 64.92
N GLN A 668 11.54 124.60 64.63
CA GLN A 668 12.80 125.03 65.26
C GLN A 668 13.09 126.51 64.96
N GLU A 669 12.96 126.94 63.70
CA GLU A 669 13.05 128.36 63.30
C GLU A 669 12.10 129.24 64.13
N ARG A 670 10.84 128.83 64.30
CA ARG A 670 9.86 129.60 65.08
C ARG A 670 10.10 129.56 66.60
N VAL A 671 10.69 128.50 67.14
CA VAL A 671 11.14 128.45 68.54
C VAL A 671 12.35 129.36 68.74
N GLU A 672 13.25 129.46 67.77
CA GLU A 672 14.37 130.40 67.79
C GLU A 672 13.90 131.86 67.65
N ASP A 673 12.96 132.16 66.75
CA ASP A 673 12.27 133.47 66.68
C ASP A 673 11.66 133.85 68.04
N ILE A 674 10.89 132.94 68.65
CA ILE A 674 10.27 133.16 69.96
C ILE A 674 11.34 133.38 71.04
N SER A 675 12.44 132.62 71.03
CA SER A 675 13.56 132.83 71.95
C SER A 675 14.22 134.19 71.76
N ASN A 676 14.40 134.65 70.52
CA ASN A 676 15.00 135.94 70.21
C ASN A 676 14.06 137.10 70.57
N ILE A 677 12.75 136.97 70.34
CA ILE A 677 11.73 137.90 70.82
C ILE A 677 11.67 137.92 72.36
N GLN A 678 11.82 136.77 73.03
CA GLN A 678 11.89 136.71 74.51
C GLN A 678 13.17 137.38 75.07
N LYS A 679 14.31 137.28 74.38
CA LYS A 679 15.53 138.03 74.72
C LYS A 679 15.29 139.54 74.57
N GLN A 680 14.76 139.99 73.43
CA GLN A 680 14.40 141.39 73.18
C GLN A 680 13.40 141.94 74.22
N ILE A 681 12.36 141.18 74.57
CA ILE A 681 11.41 141.55 75.65
C ILE A 681 12.12 141.63 77.01
N SER A 682 13.13 140.80 77.26
CA SER A 682 13.90 140.82 78.51
C SER A 682 14.91 141.97 78.55
N GLU A 683 15.47 142.36 77.40
CA GLU A 683 16.34 143.52 77.21
C GLU A 683 15.54 144.81 77.37
N LEU A 684 14.43 144.98 76.64
CA LEU A 684 13.49 146.10 76.79
C LEU A 684 12.94 146.22 78.23
N LYS A 685 12.74 145.10 78.94
CA LYS A 685 12.38 145.12 80.37
C LYS A 685 13.52 145.58 81.27
N ARG A 686 14.78 145.24 80.96
CA ARG A 686 15.96 145.74 81.70
C ARG A 686 16.15 147.23 81.45
N GLU A 687 16.04 147.68 80.21
CA GLU A 687 16.06 149.10 79.85
C GLU A 687 14.96 149.89 80.57
N LEU A 688 13.73 149.37 80.55
CA LEU A 688 12.62 149.96 81.31
C LEU A 688 12.91 150.03 82.82
N ILE A 689 13.51 149.00 83.42
CA ILE A 689 13.89 149.00 84.84
C ILE A 689 15.03 150.00 85.12
N VAL A 690 16.01 150.13 84.21
CA VAL A 690 17.08 151.15 84.32
C VAL A 690 16.47 152.54 84.29
N SER A 691 15.63 152.86 83.30
CA SER A 691 14.96 154.17 83.24
C SER A 691 13.93 154.38 84.35
N GLN A 692 13.34 153.33 84.92
CA GLN A 692 12.55 153.43 86.16
C GLN A 692 13.42 153.77 87.37
N ASN A 693 14.64 153.24 87.49
CA ASN A 693 15.58 153.58 88.55
C ASN A 693 16.15 155.01 88.38
N GLU A 694 16.45 155.42 87.15
CA GLU A 694 16.85 156.80 86.82
C GLU A 694 15.74 157.80 87.19
N THR A 695 14.48 157.49 86.82
CA THR A 695 13.33 158.34 87.18
C THR A 695 12.94 158.24 88.66
N ALA A 696 13.25 157.15 89.36
CA ALA A 696 13.08 157.02 90.81
C ALA A 696 14.00 157.95 91.63
N CYS A 697 15.07 158.48 91.02
CA CYS A 697 15.90 159.54 91.62
C CYS A 697 15.21 160.93 91.57
N ILE A 698 14.27 161.15 90.64
CA ILE A 698 13.63 162.47 90.43
C ILE A 698 12.83 162.94 91.66
N PRO A 699 12.06 162.12 92.41
CA PRO A 699 11.42 162.53 93.65
C PRO A 699 12.41 162.99 94.73
N ASP A 700 13.56 162.33 94.88
CA ASP A 700 14.57 162.71 95.86
C ASP A 700 15.34 163.96 95.44
N LEU A 701 15.72 164.08 94.17
CA LEU A 701 16.24 165.34 93.61
C LEU A 701 15.23 166.50 93.74
N ARG A 702 13.91 166.23 93.63
CA ARG A 702 12.86 167.23 93.90
C ARG A 702 12.74 167.60 95.38
N ARG A 703 12.91 166.63 96.30
CA ARG A 703 13.01 166.89 97.74
C ARG A 703 14.25 167.70 98.07
N GLU A 704 15.40 167.38 97.47
CA GLU A 704 16.66 168.08 97.64
C GLU A 704 16.59 169.50 97.07
N ILE A 705 16.00 169.70 95.88
CA ILE A 705 15.69 171.04 95.35
C ILE A 705 14.74 171.80 96.27
N TYR A 706 13.70 171.17 96.82
CA TYR A 706 12.79 171.82 97.76
C TYR A 706 13.47 172.15 99.10
N LEU A 707 14.34 171.28 99.60
CA LEU A 707 15.14 171.51 100.80
C LEU A 707 16.16 172.63 100.57
N LEU A 708 16.87 172.65 99.44
CA LEU A 708 17.77 173.73 99.05
C LEU A 708 17.03 175.04 98.79
N GLN A 709 15.79 175.02 98.28
CA GLN A 709 14.93 176.21 98.17
C GLN A 709 14.47 176.69 99.53
N LYS A 710 14.09 175.79 100.45
CA LYS A 710 13.71 176.10 101.82
C LYS A 710 14.90 176.63 102.62
N GLU A 711 16.07 176.01 102.50
CA GLU A 711 17.33 176.48 103.07
C GLU A 711 17.74 177.81 102.46
N LEU A 712 17.65 178.01 101.13
CA LEU A 712 17.91 179.32 100.52
C LEU A 712 16.97 180.40 101.06
N LEU A 713 15.69 180.09 101.22
CA LEU A 713 14.69 181.01 101.75
C LEU A 713 14.89 181.26 103.25
N GLU A 714 15.31 180.25 104.02
CA GLU A 714 15.75 180.38 105.41
C GLU A 714 17.04 181.18 105.51
N GLN A 715 18.03 181.02 104.63
CA GLN A 715 19.25 181.83 104.59
C GLN A 715 18.96 183.25 104.11
N GLN A 716 17.95 183.48 103.26
CA GLN A 716 17.49 184.83 102.91
C GLN A 716 16.75 185.50 104.07
N GLN A 717 15.86 184.77 104.76
CA GLN A 717 15.24 185.24 106.00
C GLN A 717 16.28 185.47 107.10
N LYS A 718 17.30 184.61 107.20
CA LYS A 718 18.38 184.70 108.18
C LYS A 718 19.39 185.79 107.84
N ALA A 719 19.67 186.05 106.57
CA ALA A 719 20.43 187.22 106.14
C ALA A 719 19.66 188.52 106.44
N LYS A 720 18.33 188.51 106.30
CA LYS A 720 17.47 189.62 106.70
C LYS A 720 17.44 189.80 108.23
N PHE A 721 17.24 188.73 108.99
CA PHE A 721 17.38 188.74 110.45
C PHE A 721 18.78 189.16 110.90
N LEU A 722 19.85 188.83 110.17
CA LEU A 722 21.21 189.27 110.45
C LEU A 722 21.46 190.74 110.07
N MET A 723 20.67 191.32 109.16
CA MET A 723 20.61 192.78 108.96
C MET A 723 19.87 193.44 110.13
N ASP A 724 18.76 192.85 110.59
CA ASP A 724 17.98 193.35 111.73
C ASP A 724 18.76 193.18 113.08
N GLU A 725 19.56 192.12 113.25
CA GLU A 725 20.47 191.88 114.39
C GLU A 725 21.76 192.73 114.29
N LEU A 726 22.19 193.14 113.09
CA LEU A 726 23.21 194.16 112.92
C LEU A 726 22.73 195.54 113.41
N GLU A 727 21.43 195.79 113.45
CA GLU A 727 20.87 196.99 114.08
C GLU A 727 20.97 196.96 115.62
N LYS A 728 20.97 195.78 116.27
CA LYS A 728 21.13 195.60 117.74
C LYS A 728 21.78 194.24 118.14
N PRO A 729 23.04 194.21 118.59
CA PRO A 729 23.80 192.96 118.77
C PRO A 729 23.78 192.31 120.18
N LEU A 730 23.77 190.97 120.24
CA LEU A 730 24.24 190.08 121.34
C LEU A 730 24.56 188.66 120.77
N ASN A 731 25.24 187.75 121.51
CA ASN A 731 26.31 186.90 120.90
C ASN A 731 26.52 185.45 121.49
N VAL A 732 27.27 184.56 120.79
CA VAL A 732 28.13 183.38 121.25
C VAL A 732 27.73 181.85 121.06
N HIS A 733 28.44 181.10 120.16
CA HIS A 733 28.95 179.65 120.09
C HIS A 733 28.07 178.32 120.28
N ARG A 734 28.49 177.03 120.04
CA ARG A 734 29.35 176.28 119.01
C ARG A 734 29.68 174.74 119.29
N TRP A 735 29.60 173.82 118.28
CA TRP A 735 30.30 172.46 118.08
C TRP A 735 29.95 171.17 118.94
N ARG A 736 30.37 169.87 118.69
CA ARG A 736 30.75 168.97 117.51
C ARG A 736 31.28 167.52 117.94
N LYS A 737 31.22 166.45 117.09
CA LYS A 737 32.17 165.24 116.88
C LYS A 737 31.63 163.74 116.91
N LEU A 738 32.51 162.69 116.74
CA LEU A 738 32.26 161.30 116.18
C LEU A 738 33.33 160.19 116.61
N GLU A 739 33.37 158.98 115.95
CA GLU A 739 34.34 157.80 115.97
C GLU A 739 34.02 156.57 116.94
N CYS A 740 34.42 155.26 116.87
CA CYS A 740 35.34 154.33 116.08
C CYS A 740 34.98 152.76 116.15
N THR A 741 35.87 151.75 115.84
CA THR A 741 35.60 150.25 115.71
C THR A 741 36.76 149.27 116.20
N ASP A 742 36.55 147.92 116.35
CA ASP A 742 37.41 146.94 117.13
C ASP A 742 37.70 145.50 116.49
N PRO A 743 38.72 144.68 116.93
CA PRO A 743 39.28 143.51 116.18
C PRO A 743 38.76 142.04 116.31
N GLU A 744 37.90 141.63 117.27
CA GLU A 744 37.68 140.18 117.60
C GLU A 744 37.33 139.25 116.42
N THR A 745 36.76 139.79 115.34
CA THR A 745 36.27 139.03 114.17
C THR A 745 37.32 138.15 113.47
N TYR A 746 38.61 138.41 113.61
CA TYR A 746 39.66 137.73 112.85
C TYR A 746 39.89 136.26 113.26
N GLU A 747 39.88 135.94 114.57
CA GLU A 747 40.10 134.56 115.04
C GLU A 747 38.95 133.62 114.64
N MET A 748 37.72 134.15 114.63
CA MET A 748 36.51 133.44 114.23
C MET A 748 36.62 132.90 112.79
N ILE A 749 37.23 133.68 111.88
CA ILE A 749 37.41 133.33 110.47
C ILE A 749 38.40 132.17 110.30
N GLN A 750 39.53 132.16 111.02
CA GLN A 750 40.50 131.06 110.93
C GLN A 750 39.88 129.73 111.40
N LYS A 751 39.05 129.77 112.46
CA LYS A 751 38.39 128.59 113.00
C LYS A 751 37.41 127.98 111.99
N ILE A 752 36.64 128.81 111.29
CA ILE A 752 35.73 128.38 110.20
C ILE A 752 36.50 127.67 109.08
N GLN A 753 37.61 128.24 108.60
CA GLN A 753 38.41 127.66 107.51
C GLN A 753 39.01 126.29 107.89
N SER A 754 39.38 126.09 109.16
CA SER A 754 39.89 124.80 109.66
C SER A 754 38.83 123.69 109.60
N LEU A 755 37.58 124.02 109.91
CA LEU A 755 36.44 123.09 109.87
C LEU A 755 36.02 122.77 108.44
N GLN A 756 36.01 123.77 107.54
CA GLN A 756 35.69 123.57 106.13
C GLN A 756 36.66 122.58 105.46
N LYS A 757 37.97 122.67 105.69
CA LYS A 757 38.95 121.71 105.15
C LYS A 757 38.71 120.28 105.64
N ARG A 758 38.34 120.10 106.92
CA ARG A 758 38.01 118.78 107.48
C ARG A 758 36.67 118.23 106.96
N LEU A 759 35.73 119.11 106.62
CA LEU A 759 34.46 118.71 105.99
C LEU A 759 34.70 118.18 104.57
N ILE A 760 35.44 118.93 103.74
CA ILE A 760 35.73 118.60 102.33
C ILE A 760 36.34 117.19 102.22
N ALA A 761 37.38 116.91 102.99
CA ALA A 761 38.06 115.60 103.00
C ALA A 761 37.12 114.44 103.40
N LYS A 762 36.08 114.70 104.21
CA LYS A 762 35.07 113.68 104.55
C LYS A 762 33.98 113.52 103.51
N THR A 763 33.61 114.57 102.76
CA THR A 763 32.78 114.41 101.56
C THR A 763 33.51 113.66 100.45
N GLU A 764 34.83 113.86 100.28
CA GLU A 764 35.65 113.11 99.32
C GLU A 764 35.67 111.61 99.68
N GLU A 765 36.00 111.26 100.93
CA GLU A 765 35.98 109.86 101.41
C GLU A 765 34.59 109.19 101.34
N VAL A 766 33.50 109.96 101.41
CA VAL A 766 32.14 109.46 101.16
C VAL A 766 31.93 109.22 99.66
N SER A 767 32.31 110.17 98.80
CA SER A 767 32.15 110.02 97.34
C SER A 767 32.96 108.84 96.76
N GLU A 768 34.17 108.58 97.26
CA GLU A 768 34.95 107.39 96.91
C GLU A 768 34.23 106.09 97.32
N LYS A 769 33.57 106.10 98.49
CA LYS A 769 32.80 104.94 98.98
C LYS A 769 31.50 104.75 98.21
N ASP A 770 30.83 105.82 97.79
CA ASP A 770 29.64 105.74 96.93
C ASP A 770 29.98 105.20 95.54
N VAL A 771 31.14 105.58 94.96
CA VAL A 771 31.64 104.98 93.71
C VAL A 771 31.96 103.50 93.91
N LEU A 772 32.64 103.13 95.00
CA LEU A 772 32.91 101.73 95.35
C LEU A 772 31.61 100.92 95.55
N ILE A 773 30.57 101.51 96.14
CA ILE A 773 29.25 100.89 96.28
C ILE A 773 28.62 100.70 94.90
N GLN A 774 28.61 101.72 94.03
CA GLN A 774 28.07 101.59 92.66
C GLN A 774 28.81 100.53 91.83
N GLU A 775 30.13 100.38 92.00
CA GLU A 775 30.89 99.29 91.37
C GLU A 775 30.50 97.92 91.94
N LYS A 776 30.34 97.78 93.26
CA LYS A 776 29.89 96.52 93.87
C LYS A 776 28.43 96.20 93.55
N GLU A 777 27.56 97.19 93.40
CA GLU A 777 26.17 97.01 92.96
C GLU A 777 26.10 96.60 91.49
N LYS A 778 26.90 97.20 90.60
CA LYS A 778 27.06 96.71 89.22
C LYS A 778 27.55 95.26 89.20
N LEU A 779 28.62 94.96 89.93
CA LEU A 779 29.16 93.59 90.02
C LEU A 779 28.15 92.59 90.60
N TYR A 780 27.33 93.02 91.56
CA TYR A 780 26.27 92.21 92.16
C TYR A 780 25.09 92.01 91.20
N ILE A 781 24.70 93.03 90.42
CA ILE A 781 23.69 92.91 89.37
C ILE A 781 24.20 92.02 88.22
N GLU A 782 25.48 92.11 87.85
CA GLU A 782 26.11 91.23 86.86
C GLU A 782 26.18 89.79 87.38
N LEU A 783 26.64 89.55 88.61
CA LEU A 783 26.62 88.23 89.24
C LEU A 783 25.20 87.67 89.37
N LYS A 784 24.20 88.50 89.72
CA LYS A 784 22.79 88.11 89.79
C LYS A 784 22.21 87.79 88.41
N ASN A 785 22.61 88.53 87.37
CA ASN A 785 22.26 88.24 85.97
C ASN A 785 22.99 86.98 85.43
N ILE A 786 24.18 86.66 85.94
CA ILE A 786 24.90 85.42 85.63
C ILE A 786 24.24 84.23 86.33
N LEU A 787 23.90 84.33 87.62
CA LEU A 787 23.13 83.30 88.32
C LEU A 787 21.73 83.11 87.70
N ALA A 788 21.04 84.18 87.31
CA ALA A 788 19.74 84.09 86.64
C ALA A 788 19.83 83.52 85.20
N LYS A 789 21.04 83.49 84.60
CA LYS A 789 21.33 82.81 83.32
C LYS A 789 21.88 81.40 83.51
N GLN A 790 22.32 81.02 84.71
CA GLN A 790 22.60 79.63 85.04
C GLN A 790 21.28 78.92 85.32
N SER A 791 20.90 78.01 84.43
CA SER A 791 19.72 77.18 84.59
C SER A 791 19.86 76.31 85.85
N GLY A 792 18.86 76.34 86.75
CA GLY A 792 18.92 75.66 88.04
C GLY A 792 19.17 74.15 87.95
N PRO A 793 19.52 73.48 89.07
CA PRO A 793 20.01 72.10 89.08
C PRO A 793 19.04 71.09 88.42
N GLU A 794 17.72 71.24 88.58
CA GLU A 794 16.75 70.43 87.84
C GLU A 794 16.94 70.49 86.32
N VAL A 795 17.30 71.66 85.77
CA VAL A 795 17.50 71.85 84.33
C VAL A 795 18.84 71.26 83.92
N ALA A 796 19.85 71.29 84.79
CA ALA A 796 21.11 70.56 84.55
C ALA A 796 20.88 69.04 84.52
N GLU A 797 20.11 68.48 85.45
CA GLU A 797 19.72 67.07 85.44
C GLU A 797 18.84 66.72 84.24
N LYS A 798 17.82 67.54 83.93
CA LYS A 798 16.98 67.36 82.73
C LYS A 798 17.82 67.44 81.45
N LEU A 799 18.81 68.32 81.38
CA LEU A 799 19.72 68.45 80.23
C LEU A 799 20.74 67.29 80.17
N GLN A 800 21.17 66.73 81.30
CA GLN A 800 21.96 65.49 81.36
C GLN A 800 21.14 64.27 80.91
N ILE A 801 19.90 64.13 81.39
CA ILE A 801 18.93 63.11 80.94
C ILE A 801 18.62 63.28 79.46
N TYR A 802 18.45 64.51 78.97
CA TYR A 802 18.27 64.78 77.54
C TYR A 802 19.53 64.49 76.75
N GLN A 803 20.74 64.81 77.21
CA GLN A 803 21.99 64.40 76.55
C GLN A 803 22.18 62.89 76.52
N GLN A 804 21.73 62.17 77.55
CA GLN A 804 21.78 60.72 77.62
C GLN A 804 20.77 60.10 76.65
N ASN A 805 19.52 60.60 76.63
CA ASN A 805 18.53 60.28 75.60
C ASN A 805 19.00 60.65 74.18
N LEU A 806 19.74 61.75 73.99
CA LEU A 806 20.27 62.16 72.69
C LEU A 806 21.47 61.28 72.29
N LYS A 807 22.27 60.80 73.23
CA LYS A 807 23.29 59.75 72.99
C LYS A 807 22.63 58.42 72.63
N GLU A 808 21.58 58.01 73.32
CA GLU A 808 20.87 56.75 73.04
C GLU A 808 20.09 56.82 71.72
N ARG A 809 19.37 57.92 71.44
CA ARG A 809 18.77 58.21 70.13
C ARG A 809 19.82 58.36 69.02
N SER A 810 21.00 58.93 69.30
CA SER A 810 22.12 58.97 68.34
C SER A 810 22.77 57.60 68.14
N LYS A 811 22.71 56.71 69.14
CA LYS A 811 23.14 55.32 69.01
C LYS A 811 22.12 54.55 68.17
N GLN A 812 20.83 54.62 68.53
CA GLN A 812 19.73 54.07 67.73
C GLN A 812 19.73 54.62 66.29
N LEU A 813 20.06 55.90 66.06
CA LEU A 813 20.24 56.45 64.71
C LEU A 813 21.49 55.94 64.01
N LYS A 814 22.60 55.70 64.72
CA LYS A 814 23.79 55.04 64.15
C LYS A 814 23.55 53.57 63.84
N ASP A 815 22.78 52.88 64.68
CA ASP A 815 22.39 51.50 64.53
C ASP A 815 21.38 51.38 63.38
N MET A 816 20.34 52.23 63.31
CA MET A 816 19.45 52.39 62.14
C MET A 816 20.19 52.86 60.87
N VAL A 817 21.27 53.64 60.96
CA VAL A 817 22.10 54.01 59.79
C VAL A 817 23.02 52.87 59.39
N ALA A 818 23.46 52.02 60.32
CA ALA A 818 24.17 50.78 60.01
C ALA A 818 23.22 49.74 59.41
N GLU A 819 22.00 49.62 59.91
CA GLU A 819 20.91 48.84 59.31
C GLU A 819 20.53 49.39 57.95
N LEU A 820 20.28 50.69 57.77
CA LEU A 820 20.05 51.31 56.47
C LEU A 820 21.24 51.14 55.53
N LYS A 821 22.48 51.12 56.04
CA LYS A 821 23.67 50.81 55.23
C LYS A 821 23.77 49.33 54.87
N ASN A 822 23.31 48.43 55.75
CA ASN A 822 23.20 47.00 55.47
C ASN A 822 22.04 46.73 54.49
N TYR A 823 20.90 47.40 54.62
CA TYR A 823 19.79 47.38 53.66
C TYR A 823 20.17 48.06 52.36
N GLN A 824 20.97 49.12 52.34
CA GLN A 824 21.57 49.66 51.11
C GLN A 824 22.60 48.69 50.52
N SER A 825 23.36 47.95 51.34
CA SER A 825 24.26 46.90 50.86
C SER A 825 23.50 45.68 50.33
N GLN A 826 22.36 45.34 50.92
CA GLN A 826 21.44 44.31 50.43
C GLN A 826 20.71 44.80 49.18
N VAL A 827 20.24 46.04 49.11
CA VAL A 827 19.64 46.64 47.90
C VAL A 827 20.70 46.83 46.80
N ASN A 828 21.96 47.06 47.13
CA ASN A 828 23.06 47.07 46.16
C ASN A 828 23.48 45.66 45.74
N ALA A 829 23.46 44.68 46.65
CA ALA A 829 23.63 43.27 46.31
C ALA A 829 22.46 42.76 45.47
N TYR A 830 21.22 43.11 45.79
CA TYR A 830 20.03 42.85 44.98
C TYR A 830 20.03 43.67 43.70
N ARG A 831 20.59 44.88 43.62
CA ARG A 831 20.79 45.58 42.34
C ARG A 831 21.89 44.95 41.51
N PHE A 832 22.92 44.35 42.12
CA PHE A 832 23.94 43.60 41.41
C PHE A 832 23.43 42.22 40.99
N GLU A 833 22.59 41.58 41.80
CA GLU A 833 21.90 40.33 41.49
C GLU A 833 20.78 40.57 40.48
N ILE A 834 20.08 41.70 40.53
CA ILE A 834 19.14 42.17 39.49
C ILE A 834 19.92 42.60 38.25
N GLU A 835 21.10 43.21 38.32
CA GLU A 835 21.93 43.45 37.13
C GLU A 835 22.49 42.15 36.56
N ARG A 836 22.81 41.15 37.39
CA ARG A 836 23.24 39.83 36.93
C ARG A 836 22.06 39.05 36.38
N LEU A 837 20.88 39.18 36.98
CA LEU A 837 19.64 38.61 36.49
C LEU A 837 19.12 39.37 35.27
N ASP A 838 19.37 40.67 35.09
CA ASP A 838 19.07 41.42 33.86
C ASP A 838 20.13 41.16 32.80
N LYS A 839 21.39 40.87 33.16
CA LYS A 839 22.38 40.34 32.22
C LYS A 839 22.01 38.93 31.81
N GLN A 840 21.60 38.06 32.74
CA GLN A 840 21.11 36.71 32.46
C GLN A 840 19.73 36.73 31.77
N ILE A 841 18.86 37.71 32.02
CA ILE A 841 17.58 37.91 31.33
C ILE A 841 17.81 38.62 29.99
N ASN A 842 18.85 39.42 29.79
CA ASN A 842 19.22 39.93 28.48
C ASN A 842 20.02 38.90 27.66
N GLU A 843 20.76 38.00 28.29
CA GLU A 843 21.36 36.79 27.68
C GLU A 843 20.27 35.78 27.35
N ILE A 844 19.29 35.53 28.24
CA ILE A 844 18.11 34.71 27.96
C ILE A 844 17.19 35.41 26.97
N LYS A 845 17.02 36.74 26.97
CA LYS A 845 16.31 37.48 25.90
C LYS A 845 17.11 37.45 24.61
N HIS A 846 18.44 37.47 24.60
CA HIS A 846 19.22 37.31 23.38
C HIS A 846 19.13 35.86 22.86
N MET A 847 19.22 34.85 23.73
CA MET A 847 18.95 33.45 23.38
C MET A 847 17.50 33.24 22.95
N TRP A 848 16.52 33.93 23.55
CA TRP A 848 15.09 33.84 23.20
C TRP A 848 14.74 34.64 21.95
N PHE A 849 15.38 35.79 21.70
CA PHE A 849 15.27 36.52 20.43
C PHE A 849 16.04 35.82 19.30
N ASN A 850 17.07 35.04 19.61
CA ASN A 850 17.70 34.11 18.66
C ASN A 850 16.80 32.88 18.44
N GLN A 851 16.31 32.21 19.48
CA GLN A 851 15.35 31.09 19.38
C GLN A 851 14.01 31.50 18.75
N ARG A 852 13.62 32.78 18.85
CA ARG A 852 12.46 33.38 18.16
C ARG A 852 12.78 33.88 16.75
N ARG A 853 14.05 34.07 16.39
CA ARG A 853 14.52 34.10 14.99
C ARG A 853 14.62 32.68 14.41
N GLU A 854 14.79 31.66 15.25
CA GLU A 854 14.86 30.23 14.90
C GLU A 854 13.51 29.48 15.06
N GLY A 855 12.45 30.19 15.50
CA GLY A 855 11.05 29.73 15.46
C GLY A 855 10.55 28.78 16.56
N LYS A 856 11.13 28.77 17.77
CA LYS A 856 10.75 27.86 18.88
C LYS A 856 10.76 28.57 20.25
N LEU A 857 9.82 28.39 21.19
CA LEU A 857 8.49 27.77 21.20
C LEU A 857 7.75 28.16 22.50
N GLY A 858 6.40 28.18 22.53
CA GLY A 858 5.55 27.83 23.70
C GLY A 858 5.50 28.73 24.96
N VAL A 859 4.29 28.91 25.50
CA VAL A 859 3.99 29.45 26.85
C VAL A 859 3.39 28.37 27.74
N ILE A 860 3.62 28.47 29.06
CA ILE A 860 2.94 27.82 30.19
C ILE A 860 3.50 28.45 31.49
N LYS A 861 2.81 28.63 32.61
CA LYS A 861 1.40 28.97 32.96
C LYS A 861 1.43 29.35 34.48
N GLU A 862 0.41 30.04 35.00
CA GLU A 862 0.29 30.42 36.43
C GLU A 862 -0.32 29.28 37.29
N GLU A 863 -0.18 29.32 38.63
CA GLU A 863 -1.31 29.41 39.62
C GLU A 863 -0.86 29.16 41.10
N GLU A 864 -1.82 29.33 42.04
CA GLU A 864 -1.81 29.05 43.50
C GLU A 864 -1.00 29.96 44.47
N GLU A 865 -1.38 30.14 45.76
CA GLU A 865 -2.68 30.55 46.35
C GLU A 865 -2.51 31.03 47.82
N MET A 866 -3.53 31.73 48.37
CA MET A 866 -3.83 31.97 49.81
C MET A 866 -2.83 32.71 50.73
N GLY A 867 -3.36 33.35 51.80
CA GLY A 867 -2.53 33.86 52.92
C GLY A 867 -3.02 35.08 53.72
N MET A 868 -4.25 35.09 54.26
CA MET A 868 -4.64 36.06 55.30
C MET A 868 -4.36 35.51 56.71
N GLN A 869 -3.78 36.32 57.62
CA GLN A 869 -4.34 36.58 58.96
C GLN A 869 -3.48 37.56 59.82
N GLU A 870 -4.21 38.41 60.56
CA GLU A 870 -3.95 38.91 61.93
C GLU A 870 -2.52 39.32 62.39
N MET A 871 -2.39 40.60 62.74
CA MET A 871 -1.98 40.96 64.12
C MET A 871 -2.50 42.35 64.49
N ASP A 872 -3.16 42.45 65.66
CA ASP A 872 -3.62 43.69 66.28
C ASP A 872 -3.43 43.57 67.80
N GLY A 873 -3.07 44.65 68.50
CA GLY A 873 -2.61 44.64 69.90
C GLY A 873 -1.15 45.10 70.07
N VAL A 874 -0.85 46.40 69.92
CA VAL A 874 -1.04 47.47 70.93
C VAL A 874 -0.15 47.30 72.17
N MET A 875 1.04 47.93 72.14
CA MET A 875 1.34 49.08 73.01
C MET A 875 2.39 50.00 72.35
#